data_AF-A0AAV3A9N5-F1
#
_entry.id   AF-A0AAV3A9N5-F1
#
_cell.length_a   1.000
_cell.length_b   1.000
_cell.length_c   1.000
_cell.angle_alpha   90.00
_cell.angle_beta   90.00
_cell.angle_gamma   90.00
#
_symmetry.space_group_name_H-M   'P 1'
#
loop_
_entity.id
_entity.type
_entity.pdbx_description
1 polymer ?
#
loop_
_entity_poly.entity_id
_entity_poly.type
_entity_poly.pdbx_seq_one_letter_code
_entity_poly.pdbx_strand_id
1 'polypeptide(L)'
;MTYEVYKDDITLQLVEKACQMLDVSPEAVLQQFGEYFFEFCKRSGYDHMLRTLGGNLYEFIANLDALHSYLSLSYQAMNAPSFRVEMNDDGSMHLHYYSDRRGLCHIVPGIMGAVAMDFFKTEISMEIISQSDEEERTGKKEHIVFLVTQRSTVPPKCRQSSQQKKQVKPQNIENAFNKLRDRANQVSVCPVKKKNHWGTIRGIVQFGRGKMLRGFIPVYPKSLWVDIKTFCNVLPFHIVFDEELRVKQAGVSIQRIVPGLQTMDIRVDEYFSTVHPEVTLTIPNVRKFINSQFVLRTKREMMPESWRQRPMLELRGQMIWMESLECMLYLCSPLLRNLHELEERQMHISDIAPHDVTRDLILLNQQRLAEMELSNQLERKKEELRILSKHLEEEKKKTEALLYAMLPKHVANQLKEGKRVEAGEFKECTILFSDVVTFTNICAQCEPIQIVAMLNSMYLRFDRLTTVHDVYKVETIGDAYMVVGGVPVPVSTHAERVANFALGMILMAREVNNPVTGNPIQIRVGLHTGPVLAGVVGEKMPRYCLFGDTVNTASRMESHGVPNKIHLSPDAHRCLRDKEFEITARGEIEVKGKGKMCTYFLMRNRTAQENEILGRPGKEPASGRESSQSVHDELSKGSLQITCPQATQDEFIQNSCPPIPMNYDDSPVFSDKEGHKVPTGKVYVEKNNGSLPNVRRVEDGQVNKVSREKQESQSDHIRSHFCVIL
;
A
#
# COMPACT_ATOMS: atom_id res chain seq x y z
N MET A 1 -20.33 14.72 8.33
CA MET A 1 -21.73 14.31 8.62
C MET A 1 -21.82 14.03 10.10
N THR A 2 -22.90 14.47 10.76
CA THR A 2 -23.17 14.16 12.17
C THR A 2 -23.78 12.77 12.27
N TYR A 3 -23.05 11.81 12.85
CA TYR A 3 -23.56 10.46 13.13
C TYR A 3 -24.32 10.36 14.46
N GLU A 4 -24.39 11.46 15.21
CA GLU A 4 -25.17 11.56 16.44
C GLU A 4 -26.66 11.70 16.10
N VAL A 5 -27.49 10.86 16.74
CA VAL A 5 -28.95 10.87 16.57
C VAL A 5 -29.59 11.48 17.81
N TYR A 6 -30.30 12.58 17.62
CA TYR A 6 -31.04 13.28 18.67
C TYR A 6 -32.47 12.75 18.77
N LYS A 7 -33.09 12.91 19.95
CA LYS A 7 -34.51 12.55 20.16
C LYS A 7 -35.44 13.48 19.38
N ASP A 8 -36.55 12.95 18.89
CA ASP A 8 -37.56 13.73 18.15
C ASP A 8 -38.12 14.91 18.97
N ASP A 9 -38.16 14.81 20.31
CA ASP A 9 -38.52 15.90 21.23
C ASP A 9 -37.72 17.19 20.95
N ILE A 10 -36.42 17.06 20.63
CA ILE A 10 -35.53 18.20 20.37
C ILE A 10 -35.91 18.85 19.03
N THR A 11 -36.22 18.05 18.01
CA THR A 11 -36.68 18.55 16.70
C THR A 11 -38.00 19.31 16.85
N LEU A 12 -38.96 18.77 17.60
CA LEU A 12 -40.25 19.42 17.83
C LEU A 12 -40.09 20.72 18.64
N GLN A 13 -39.26 20.73 19.68
CA GLN A 13 -38.95 21.96 20.45
C GLN A 13 -38.27 23.03 19.59
N LEU A 14 -37.36 22.65 18.69
CA LEU A 14 -36.72 23.59 17.76
C LEU A 14 -37.72 24.20 16.78
N VAL A 15 -38.65 23.40 16.24
CA VAL A 15 -39.74 23.89 15.38
C VAL A 15 -40.66 24.82 16.16
N GLU A 16 -41.08 24.45 17.37
CA GLU A 16 -41.92 25.29 18.22
C GLU A 16 -41.25 26.63 18.54
N LYS A 17 -39.96 26.63 18.88
CA LYS A 17 -39.18 27.85 19.14
C LYS A 17 -38.99 28.70 17.89
N ALA A 18 -38.79 28.10 16.72
CA ALA A 18 -38.74 28.82 15.45
C ALA A 18 -40.08 29.50 15.15
N CYS A 19 -41.21 28.82 15.37
CA CYS A 19 -42.55 29.42 15.22
C CYS A 19 -42.75 30.62 16.16
N GLN A 20 -42.38 30.47 17.45
CA GLN A 20 -42.47 31.53 18.46
C GLN A 20 -41.59 32.76 18.13
N MET A 21 -40.45 32.56 17.46
CA MET A 21 -39.53 33.65 17.09
C MET A 21 -39.87 34.33 15.76
N LEU A 22 -40.57 33.65 14.85
CA LEU A 22 -40.83 34.10 13.49
C LEU A 22 -42.30 34.42 13.19
N ASP A 23 -43.22 34.18 14.13
CA ASP A 23 -44.67 34.40 14.02
C ASP A 23 -45.31 33.71 12.79
N VAL A 24 -44.95 32.44 12.59
CA VAL A 24 -45.42 31.58 11.49
C VAL A 24 -45.91 30.23 12.00
N SER A 25 -46.78 29.58 11.23
CA SER A 25 -47.32 28.26 11.61
C SER A 25 -46.27 27.14 11.53
N PRO A 26 -46.37 26.09 12.38
CA PRO A 26 -45.49 24.93 12.31
C PRO A 26 -45.47 24.26 10.93
N GLU A 27 -46.61 24.24 10.24
CA GLU A 27 -46.75 23.68 8.90
C GLU A 27 -45.87 24.43 7.89
N ALA A 28 -45.87 25.77 7.91
CA ALA A 28 -45.08 26.60 7.02
C ALA A 28 -43.57 26.43 7.29
N VAL A 29 -43.18 26.34 8.57
CA VAL A 29 -41.78 26.08 8.97
C VAL A 29 -41.32 24.71 8.49
N LEU A 30 -42.13 23.66 8.69
CA LEU A 30 -41.80 22.29 8.26
C LEU A 30 -41.77 22.14 6.74
N GLN A 31 -42.66 22.84 6.02
CA GLN A 31 -42.66 22.85 4.56
C GLN A 31 -41.40 23.53 3.99
N GLN A 32 -41.03 24.70 4.52
CA GLN A 32 -39.79 25.39 4.14
C GLN A 32 -38.53 24.61 4.56
N PHE A 33 -38.57 23.94 5.71
CA PHE A 33 -37.52 23.00 6.11
C PHE A 33 -37.39 21.84 5.11
N GLY A 34 -38.49 21.29 4.60
CA GLY A 34 -38.48 20.23 3.58
C GLY A 34 -37.84 20.66 2.26
N GLU A 35 -38.15 21.87 1.79
CA GLU A 35 -37.52 22.47 0.59
C GLU A 35 -36.01 22.67 0.79
N TYR A 36 -35.60 23.24 1.93
CA TYR A 36 -34.19 23.40 2.29
C TYR A 36 -33.46 22.06 2.46
N PHE A 37 -34.12 21.06 3.06
CA PHE A 37 -33.57 19.73 3.28
C PHE A 37 -33.25 19.02 1.97
N PHE A 38 -34.13 19.11 0.97
CA PHE A 38 -33.87 18.57 -0.37
C PHE A 38 -32.63 19.22 -1.04
N GLU A 39 -32.52 20.54 -0.96
CA GLU A 39 -31.35 21.27 -1.47
C GLU A 39 -30.06 20.95 -0.68
N PHE A 40 -30.17 20.71 0.64
CA PHE A 40 -29.07 20.21 1.47
C PHE A 40 -28.65 18.79 1.08
N CYS A 41 -29.57 17.87 0.78
CA CYS A 41 -29.25 16.53 0.29
C CYS A 41 -28.49 16.58 -1.03
N LYS A 42 -28.89 17.44 -1.97
CA LYS A 42 -28.17 17.67 -3.23
C LYS A 42 -26.73 18.15 -2.98
N ARG A 43 -26.55 19.18 -2.15
CA ARG A 43 -25.23 19.72 -1.77
C ARG A 43 -24.36 18.72 -1.01
N SER A 44 -24.97 17.77 -0.30
CA SER A 44 -24.30 16.68 0.41
C SER A 44 -23.85 15.52 -0.49
N GLY A 45 -24.05 15.63 -1.82
CA GLY A 45 -23.59 14.64 -2.81
C GLY A 45 -24.67 13.67 -3.31
N TYR A 46 -25.91 13.75 -2.82
CA TYR A 46 -27.00 12.86 -3.24
C TYR A 46 -27.73 13.32 -4.53
N ASP A 47 -27.36 14.45 -5.14
CA ASP A 47 -28.04 15.02 -6.31
C ASP A 47 -28.20 14.01 -7.46
N HIS A 48 -27.13 13.31 -7.85
CA HIS A 48 -27.17 12.33 -8.93
C HIS A 48 -28.10 11.16 -8.61
N MET A 49 -28.04 10.63 -7.39
CA MET A 49 -28.86 9.52 -6.92
C MET A 49 -30.35 9.88 -6.96
N LEU A 50 -30.70 11.06 -6.43
CA LEU A 50 -32.07 11.59 -6.43
C LEU A 50 -32.60 11.82 -7.85
N ARG A 51 -31.78 12.38 -8.77
CA ARG A 51 -32.17 12.58 -10.18
C ARG A 51 -32.42 11.26 -10.93
N THR A 52 -31.81 10.16 -10.49
CA THR A 52 -31.97 8.84 -11.15
C THR A 52 -33.13 7.99 -10.63
N LEU A 53 -33.87 8.42 -9.60
CA LEU A 53 -34.95 7.60 -9.01
C LEU A 53 -36.18 7.40 -9.92
N GLY A 54 -36.45 8.29 -10.87
CA GLY A 54 -37.62 8.17 -11.74
C GLY A 54 -37.67 9.23 -12.84
N GLY A 55 -38.28 8.87 -13.98
CA GLY A 55 -38.49 9.76 -15.13
C GLY A 55 -39.68 10.72 -14.96
N ASN A 56 -40.51 10.49 -13.94
CA ASN A 56 -41.61 11.35 -13.52
C ASN A 56 -41.82 11.26 -12.00
N LEU A 57 -42.70 12.11 -11.45
CA LEU A 57 -42.93 12.19 -10.00
C LEU A 57 -43.53 10.89 -9.41
N TYR A 58 -44.35 10.15 -10.17
CA TYR A 58 -44.92 8.87 -9.71
C TYR A 58 -43.82 7.83 -9.53
N GLU A 59 -42.97 7.62 -10.54
CA GLU A 59 -41.80 6.73 -10.48
C GLU A 59 -40.81 7.15 -9.38
N PHE A 60 -40.57 8.45 -9.22
CA PHE A 60 -39.71 8.97 -8.15
C PHE A 60 -40.22 8.55 -6.77
N ILE A 61 -41.52 8.78 -6.51
CA ILE A 61 -42.15 8.44 -5.22
C ILE A 61 -42.15 6.93 -4.99
N ALA A 62 -42.50 6.13 -6.01
CA ALA A 62 -42.53 4.68 -5.91
C ALA A 62 -41.16 4.05 -5.55
N ASN A 63 -40.06 4.71 -5.92
CA ASN A 63 -38.69 4.25 -5.64
C ASN A 63 -38.07 4.83 -4.35
N LEU A 64 -38.79 5.66 -3.57
CA LEU A 64 -38.26 6.25 -2.32
C LEU A 64 -37.93 5.20 -1.26
N ASP A 65 -38.77 4.17 -1.08
CA ASP A 65 -38.54 3.11 -0.10
C ASP A 65 -37.26 2.31 -0.40
N ALA A 66 -36.94 2.12 -1.69
CA ALA A 66 -35.69 1.49 -2.12
C ALA A 66 -34.46 2.38 -1.80
N LEU A 67 -34.57 3.70 -1.98
CA LEU A 67 -33.54 4.66 -1.57
C LEU A 67 -33.35 4.65 -0.04
N HIS A 68 -34.43 4.69 0.73
CA HIS A 68 -34.40 4.64 2.19
C HIS A 68 -33.74 3.34 2.70
N SER A 69 -34.03 2.21 2.05
CA SER A 69 -33.40 0.91 2.33
C SER A 69 -31.90 0.88 2.01
N TYR A 70 -31.43 1.73 1.10
CA TYR A 70 -29.99 1.91 0.84
C TYR A 70 -29.34 2.85 1.86
N LEU A 71 -30.00 3.96 2.21
CA LEU A 71 -29.48 4.95 3.16
C LEU A 71 -29.36 4.40 4.59
N SER A 72 -30.22 3.47 5.02
CA SER A 72 -30.11 2.80 6.32
C SER A 72 -28.80 2.01 6.50
N LEU A 73 -28.14 1.58 5.41
CA LEU A 73 -26.81 0.96 5.47
C LEU A 73 -25.72 1.97 5.90
N SER A 74 -25.91 3.24 5.55
CA SER A 74 -25.00 4.35 5.92
C SER A 74 -25.39 5.00 7.26
N TYR A 75 -26.69 5.00 7.58
CA TYR A 75 -27.28 5.58 8.78
C TYR A 75 -28.04 4.50 9.56
N GLN A 76 -27.31 3.67 10.33
CA GLN A 76 -27.86 2.46 10.96
C GLN A 76 -29.03 2.69 11.92
N ALA A 77 -29.13 3.90 12.50
CA ALA A 77 -30.22 4.31 13.39
C ALA A 77 -31.33 5.12 12.68
N MET A 78 -31.33 5.20 11.34
CA MET A 78 -32.36 5.88 10.56
C MET A 78 -33.66 5.07 10.56
N ASN A 79 -34.69 5.60 11.22
CA ASN A 79 -36.06 5.12 11.01
C ASN A 79 -36.71 5.89 9.84
N ALA A 80 -36.87 5.19 8.72
CA ALA A 80 -37.32 5.75 7.47
C ALA A 80 -38.85 5.61 7.29
N PRO A 81 -39.56 6.67 6.87
CA PRO A 81 -40.96 6.54 6.48
C PRO A 81 -41.08 5.76 5.17
N SER A 82 -42.24 5.13 4.96
CA SER A 82 -42.61 4.41 3.74
C SER A 82 -43.64 5.20 2.93
N PHE A 83 -43.49 5.15 1.60
CA PHE A 83 -44.34 5.84 0.64
C PHE A 83 -45.00 4.87 -0.33
N ARG A 84 -46.32 5.00 -0.48
CA ARG A 84 -47.10 4.30 -1.49
C ARG A 84 -47.89 5.32 -2.31
N VAL A 85 -47.87 5.18 -3.63
CA VAL A 85 -48.55 6.10 -4.55
C VAL A 85 -49.51 5.35 -5.47
N GLU A 86 -50.75 5.79 -5.50
CA GLU A 86 -51.80 5.33 -6.40
C GLU A 86 -52.17 6.46 -7.38
N MET A 87 -52.44 6.13 -8.64
CA MET A 87 -52.81 7.10 -9.66
C MET A 87 -54.29 6.96 -9.99
N ASN A 88 -55.02 8.08 -9.95
CA ASN A 88 -56.46 8.13 -10.20
C ASN A 88 -56.74 8.32 -11.69
N ASP A 89 -57.96 7.95 -12.13
CA ASP A 89 -58.43 8.10 -13.51
C ASP A 89 -58.41 9.55 -14.04
N ASP A 90 -58.46 10.54 -13.14
CA ASP A 90 -58.40 11.97 -13.46
C ASP A 90 -56.97 12.51 -13.61
N GLY A 91 -55.95 11.68 -13.36
CA GLY A 91 -54.53 12.05 -13.39
C GLY A 91 -53.99 12.70 -12.10
N SER A 92 -54.80 12.80 -11.05
CA SER A 92 -54.31 13.07 -9.69
C SER A 92 -53.67 11.82 -9.07
N MET A 93 -52.92 11.99 -7.98
CA MET A 93 -52.25 10.89 -7.29
C MET A 93 -52.58 10.90 -5.80
N HIS A 94 -52.91 9.74 -5.24
CA HIS A 94 -53.00 9.53 -3.80
C HIS A 94 -51.64 9.07 -3.28
N LEU A 95 -51.02 9.89 -2.43
CA LEU A 95 -49.77 9.55 -1.75
C LEU A 95 -50.06 9.16 -0.30
N HIS A 96 -49.90 7.88 0.01
CA HIS A 96 -49.93 7.34 1.36
C HIS A 96 -48.53 7.45 1.99
N TYR A 97 -48.46 8.12 3.13
CA TYR A 97 -47.27 8.28 3.96
C TYR A 97 -47.46 7.51 5.26
N TYR A 98 -46.50 6.64 5.60
CA TYR A 98 -46.48 5.85 6.82
C TYR A 98 -45.23 6.18 7.64
N SER A 99 -45.41 6.52 8.93
CA SER A 99 -44.31 6.90 9.81
C SER A 99 -44.56 6.51 11.28
N ASP A 100 -43.53 6.07 11.99
CA ASP A 100 -43.55 5.91 13.44
C ASP A 100 -43.48 7.27 14.17
N ARG A 101 -43.04 8.33 13.47
CA ARG A 101 -42.84 9.69 14.01
C ARG A 101 -44.01 10.59 13.64
N ARG A 102 -44.68 11.12 14.67
CA ARG A 102 -45.88 11.97 14.58
C ARG A 102 -45.56 13.43 14.28
N GLY A 103 -46.40 14.08 13.49
CA GLY A 103 -46.37 15.55 13.30
C GLY A 103 -45.25 16.08 12.39
N LEU A 104 -44.44 15.20 11.79
CA LEU A 104 -43.40 15.56 10.80
C LEU A 104 -43.88 15.47 9.35
N CYS A 105 -45.16 15.14 9.13
CA CYS A 105 -45.76 14.93 7.81
C CYS A 105 -45.71 16.18 6.90
N HIS A 106 -45.77 17.39 7.45
CA HIS A 106 -45.71 18.65 6.71
C HIS A 106 -44.35 18.91 6.03
N ILE A 107 -43.32 18.11 6.33
CA ILE A 107 -42.05 18.12 5.59
C ILE A 107 -42.23 17.54 4.17
N VAL A 108 -43.14 16.57 4.00
CA VAL A 108 -43.34 15.85 2.72
C VAL A 108 -43.80 16.78 1.59
N PRO A 109 -44.80 17.67 1.76
CA PRO A 109 -45.14 18.69 0.76
C PRO A 109 -43.96 19.58 0.35
N GLY A 110 -43.09 19.94 1.29
CA GLY A 110 -41.90 20.76 1.02
C GLY A 110 -40.89 20.04 0.12
N ILE A 111 -40.53 18.80 0.49
CA ILE A 111 -39.61 17.96 -0.30
C ILE A 111 -40.21 17.68 -1.69
N MET A 112 -41.46 17.23 -1.77
CA MET A 112 -42.08 16.84 -3.04
C MET A 112 -42.30 18.04 -3.96
N GLY A 113 -42.65 19.21 -3.42
CA GLY A 113 -42.74 20.46 -4.17
C GLY A 113 -41.39 20.86 -4.79
N ALA A 114 -40.33 20.81 -3.99
CA ALA A 114 -38.97 21.09 -4.43
C ALA A 114 -38.48 20.09 -5.50
N VAL A 115 -38.73 18.79 -5.33
CA VAL A 115 -38.43 17.74 -6.32
C VAL A 115 -39.19 17.99 -7.64
N ALA A 116 -40.51 18.24 -7.57
CA ALA A 116 -41.34 18.43 -8.75
C ALA A 116 -40.92 19.66 -9.58
N MET A 117 -40.59 20.76 -8.89
CA MET A 117 -40.13 21.99 -9.53
C MET A 117 -38.68 21.87 -10.04
N ASP A 118 -37.75 21.29 -9.27
CA ASP A 118 -36.34 21.20 -9.71
C ASP A 118 -36.13 20.15 -10.81
N PHE A 119 -36.65 18.94 -10.64
CA PHE A 119 -36.36 17.83 -11.56
C PHE A 119 -37.34 17.78 -12.75
N PHE A 120 -38.64 17.89 -12.51
CA PHE A 120 -39.66 17.67 -13.55
C PHE A 120 -40.19 18.96 -14.20
N LYS A 121 -39.94 20.12 -13.56
CA LYS A 121 -40.47 21.45 -13.92
C LYS A 121 -42.00 21.49 -13.89
N THR A 122 -42.58 20.76 -12.94
CA THR A 122 -44.03 20.68 -12.69
C THR A 122 -44.32 21.34 -11.35
N GLU A 123 -45.34 22.19 -11.30
CA GLU A 123 -45.86 22.72 -10.04
C GLU A 123 -46.87 21.73 -9.47
N ILE A 124 -46.83 21.46 -8.17
CA ILE A 124 -47.77 20.54 -7.51
C ILE A 124 -48.46 21.23 -6.34
N SER A 125 -49.73 20.89 -6.10
CA SER A 125 -50.37 21.10 -4.81
C SER A 125 -50.53 19.76 -4.11
N MET A 126 -50.35 19.77 -2.79
CA MET A 126 -50.53 18.61 -1.92
C MET A 126 -51.46 18.98 -0.78
N GLU A 127 -52.60 18.30 -0.67
CA GLU A 127 -53.63 18.54 0.33
C GLU A 127 -53.84 17.26 1.16
N ILE A 128 -53.99 17.37 2.48
CA ILE A 128 -54.23 16.21 3.35
C ILE A 128 -55.72 15.82 3.26
N ILE A 129 -56.01 14.60 2.80
CA ILE A 129 -57.37 14.06 2.71
C ILE A 129 -57.76 13.37 4.04
N SER A 130 -56.85 12.58 4.59
CA SER A 130 -57.07 11.81 5.81
C SER A 130 -55.79 11.66 6.62
N GLN A 131 -55.94 11.70 7.94
CA GLN A 131 -54.92 11.41 8.93
C GLN A 131 -55.51 10.40 9.93
N SER A 132 -54.83 9.27 10.10
CA SER A 132 -55.28 8.16 10.95
C SER A 132 -54.10 7.48 11.63
N ASP A 133 -54.30 7.01 12.85
CA ASP A 133 -53.36 6.12 13.53
C ASP A 133 -53.71 4.66 13.17
N GLU A 134 -52.81 3.95 12.49
CA GLU A 134 -52.93 2.51 12.27
C GLU A 134 -52.11 1.72 13.29
N GLU A 135 -52.67 0.62 13.80
CA GLU A 135 -52.03 -0.22 14.81
C GLU A 135 -51.31 -1.41 14.13
N GLU A 136 -49.98 -1.41 14.15
CA GLU A 136 -49.13 -2.44 13.55
C GLU A 136 -48.30 -3.21 14.59
N ARG A 137 -47.65 -4.29 14.15
CA ARG A 137 -46.81 -5.15 15.01
C ARG A 137 -45.67 -4.40 15.71
N THR A 138 -45.19 -3.29 15.13
CA THR A 138 -44.11 -2.46 15.67
C THR A 138 -44.61 -1.28 16.51
N GLY A 139 -45.92 -1.06 16.61
CA GLY A 139 -46.53 0.07 17.31
C GLY A 139 -47.59 0.79 16.46
N LYS A 140 -48.07 1.93 16.96
CA LYS A 140 -49.02 2.79 16.22
C LYS A 140 -48.29 3.70 15.24
N LYS A 141 -48.58 3.56 13.95
CA LYS A 141 -48.03 4.39 12.87
C LYS A 141 -49.00 5.50 12.49
N GLU A 142 -48.47 6.69 12.28
CA GLU A 142 -49.20 7.77 11.63
C GLU A 142 -49.31 7.44 10.13
N HIS A 143 -50.55 7.29 9.65
CA HIS A 143 -50.89 7.11 8.24
C HIS A 143 -51.61 8.37 7.73
N ILE A 144 -51.03 8.99 6.71
CA ILE A 144 -51.57 10.20 6.09
C ILE A 144 -51.71 10.00 4.59
N VAL A 145 -52.83 10.44 4.03
CA VAL A 145 -53.09 10.42 2.58
C VAL A 145 -53.11 11.84 2.05
N PHE A 146 -52.19 12.13 1.15
CA PHE A 146 -52.12 13.39 0.42
C PHE A 146 -52.76 13.25 -0.97
N LEU A 147 -53.64 14.19 -1.35
CA LEU A 147 -54.02 14.42 -2.73
C LEU A 147 -52.93 15.24 -3.42
N VAL A 148 -52.25 14.66 -4.41
CA VAL A 148 -51.25 15.36 -5.22
C VAL A 148 -51.88 15.73 -6.56
N THR A 149 -52.03 17.03 -6.84
CA THR A 149 -52.46 17.53 -8.15
C THR A 149 -51.30 18.18 -8.89
N GLN A 150 -51.11 17.85 -10.16
CA GLN A 150 -50.02 18.38 -10.98
C GLN A 150 -50.52 19.50 -11.91
N ARG A 151 -49.87 20.66 -11.85
CA ARG A 151 -50.10 21.80 -12.74
C ARG A 151 -48.88 21.97 -13.65
N SER A 152 -49.11 21.84 -14.96
CA SER A 152 -48.02 22.03 -15.94
C SER A 152 -47.71 23.51 -16.10
N THR A 153 -46.45 23.89 -15.86
CA THR A 153 -45.95 25.27 -15.97
C THR A 153 -45.76 25.74 -17.42
N VAL A 154 -46.05 24.89 -18.41
CA VAL A 154 -45.89 25.22 -19.83
C VAL A 154 -47.14 25.98 -20.33
N PRO A 155 -47.02 27.24 -20.78
CA PRO A 155 -48.17 27.95 -21.34
C PRO A 155 -48.63 27.27 -22.65
N PRO A 156 -49.94 27.10 -22.87
CA PRO A 156 -50.47 26.53 -24.10
C PRO A 156 -50.16 27.48 -25.28
N LYS A 157 -49.15 27.14 -26.08
CA LYS A 157 -48.75 27.97 -27.22
C LYS A 157 -49.86 28.03 -28.28
N CYS A 158 -50.45 29.23 -28.36
CA CYS A 158 -51.20 29.78 -29.48
C CYS A 158 -52.53 29.09 -29.86
N ARG A 159 -53.63 29.59 -29.27
CA ARG A 159 -54.96 29.59 -29.90
C ARG A 159 -55.54 31.01 -29.91
N GLN A 160 -55.08 31.83 -30.86
CA GLN A 160 -55.83 32.99 -31.32
C GLN A 160 -55.88 33.03 -32.85
N SER A 161 -56.93 32.42 -33.39
CA SER A 161 -57.67 32.98 -34.53
C SER A 161 -59.04 32.32 -34.62
N SER A 162 -60.07 33.11 -34.30
CA SER A 162 -61.47 33.01 -34.78
C SER A 162 -62.19 31.65 -34.80
N GLN A 163 -63.30 31.59 -34.09
CA GLN A 163 -64.37 30.62 -34.33
C GLN A 163 -64.81 30.63 -35.81
N GLN A 164 -64.81 29.48 -36.48
CA GLN A 164 -65.82 29.13 -37.48
C GLN A 164 -66.10 27.62 -37.42
N LYS A 165 -67.33 27.26 -37.07
CA LYS A 165 -67.83 25.88 -37.21
C LYS A 165 -67.88 25.54 -38.70
N LYS A 166 -67.11 24.55 -39.15
CA LYS A 166 -67.38 23.80 -40.39
C LYS A 166 -67.27 22.31 -40.13
N GLN A 167 -68.41 21.63 -40.19
CA GLN A 167 -68.45 20.17 -40.31
C GLN A 167 -67.77 19.75 -41.62
N VAL A 168 -66.92 18.73 -41.58
CA VAL A 168 -66.39 18.07 -42.79
C VAL A 168 -66.61 16.56 -42.64
N LYS A 169 -67.20 15.95 -43.68
CA LYS A 169 -67.71 14.57 -43.69
C LYS A 169 -66.60 13.50 -43.78
N PRO A 170 -66.85 12.26 -43.34
CA PRO A 170 -65.84 11.19 -43.25
C PRO A 170 -65.40 10.56 -44.59
N GLN A 171 -65.49 11.27 -45.72
CA GLN A 171 -65.21 10.70 -47.07
C GLN A 171 -63.78 10.94 -47.62
N ASN A 172 -62.91 11.64 -46.89
CA ASN A 172 -61.55 11.96 -47.37
C ASN A 172 -60.43 11.05 -46.83
N ILE A 173 -60.69 10.16 -45.86
CA ILE A 173 -59.67 9.25 -45.31
C ILE A 173 -59.52 8.01 -46.22
N GLU A 174 -60.62 7.50 -46.75
CA GLU A 174 -60.69 6.29 -47.58
C GLU A 174 -59.96 6.47 -48.93
N ASN A 175 -60.12 7.65 -49.55
CA ASN A 175 -59.40 8.04 -50.77
C ASN A 175 -57.88 8.22 -50.59
N ALA A 176 -57.41 8.49 -49.36
CA ALA A 176 -55.99 8.54 -49.05
C ALA A 176 -55.38 7.13 -48.88
N PHE A 177 -56.15 6.21 -48.28
CA PHE A 177 -55.74 4.81 -48.12
C PHE A 177 -55.67 4.05 -49.45
N ASN A 178 -56.64 4.25 -50.35
CA ASN A 178 -56.64 3.56 -51.65
C ASN A 178 -55.44 3.96 -52.53
N LYS A 179 -55.07 5.25 -52.56
CA LYS A 179 -53.86 5.72 -53.28
C LYS A 179 -52.54 5.15 -52.75
N LEU A 180 -52.49 4.70 -51.50
CA LEU A 180 -51.33 4.01 -50.91
C LEU A 180 -51.33 2.52 -51.28
N ARG A 181 -52.51 1.89 -51.38
CA ARG A 181 -52.67 0.49 -51.74
C ARG A 181 -52.33 0.22 -53.21
N ASP A 182 -52.77 1.10 -54.12
CA ASP A 182 -52.48 0.97 -55.56
C ASP A 182 -50.98 1.09 -55.89
N ARG A 183 -50.22 1.78 -55.03
CA ARG A 183 -48.77 1.96 -55.17
C ARG A 183 -47.93 0.78 -54.66
N ALA A 184 -48.53 -0.14 -53.89
CA ALA A 184 -47.86 -1.32 -53.35
C ALA A 184 -47.90 -2.53 -54.31
N ASN A 185 -48.85 -2.55 -55.25
CA ASN A 185 -49.10 -3.69 -56.15
C ASN A 185 -48.31 -3.67 -57.47
N GLN A 186 -47.31 -2.78 -57.63
CA GLN A 186 -46.47 -2.70 -58.84
C GLN A 186 -44.97 -2.68 -58.51
N VAL A 187 -44.43 -3.81 -58.04
CA VAL A 187 -42.99 -4.12 -58.21
C VAL A 187 -42.83 -5.60 -58.54
N SER A 188 -42.42 -5.91 -59.76
CA SER A 188 -41.87 -7.22 -60.13
C SER A 188 -40.52 -7.07 -60.84
N VAL A 189 -39.51 -7.77 -60.29
CA VAL A 189 -38.37 -8.42 -60.97
C VAL A 189 -37.26 -7.53 -61.62
N CYS A 190 -36.02 -7.74 -61.10
CA CYS A 190 -34.69 -7.54 -61.72
C CYS A 190 -34.11 -6.10 -61.94
N PRO A 191 -32.78 -5.95 -62.16
CA PRO A 191 -31.73 -6.40 -61.25
C PRO A 191 -30.60 -5.36 -60.98
N VAL A 192 -29.87 -5.57 -59.87
CA VAL A 192 -28.52 -5.10 -59.51
C VAL A 192 -27.90 -3.90 -60.27
N LYS A 193 -27.83 -2.73 -59.62
CA LYS A 193 -26.64 -1.84 -59.68
C LYS A 193 -26.31 -1.27 -58.29
N LYS A 194 -25.00 -1.17 -58.02
CA LYS A 194 -24.40 -0.78 -56.73
C LYS A 194 -25.02 0.52 -56.17
N LYS A 195 -25.57 0.48 -54.95
CA LYS A 195 -25.92 1.67 -54.16
C LYS A 195 -25.16 1.67 -52.85
N ASN A 196 -24.70 2.85 -52.44
CA ASN A 196 -23.81 3.05 -51.30
C ASN A 196 -24.40 2.48 -50.00
N HIS A 197 -23.60 1.69 -49.29
CA HIS A 197 -23.87 1.09 -47.98
C HIS A 197 -24.46 2.10 -46.96
N TRP A 198 -24.02 3.37 -47.04
CA TRP A 198 -24.50 4.48 -46.20
C TRP A 198 -25.97 4.88 -46.42
N GLY A 199 -26.57 4.56 -47.57
CA GLY A 199 -27.96 4.89 -47.88
C GLY A 199 -28.96 3.98 -47.17
N THR A 200 -28.68 2.67 -47.14
CA THR A 200 -29.53 1.67 -46.47
C THR A 200 -29.51 1.86 -44.96
N ILE A 201 -28.34 2.13 -44.38
CA ILE A 201 -28.20 2.44 -42.94
C ILE A 201 -29.05 3.67 -42.58
N ARG A 202 -29.03 4.73 -43.41
CA ARG A 202 -29.82 5.94 -43.15
C ARG A 202 -31.34 5.70 -43.20
N GLY A 203 -31.81 4.73 -43.98
CA GLY A 203 -33.22 4.32 -44.00
C GLY A 203 -33.64 3.52 -42.77
N ILE A 204 -32.79 2.61 -42.29
CA ILE A 204 -33.06 1.79 -41.09
C ILE A 204 -33.05 2.68 -39.83
N VAL A 205 -32.12 3.64 -39.74
CA VAL A 205 -31.96 4.56 -38.60
C VAL A 205 -33.08 5.63 -38.50
N GLN A 206 -34.01 5.71 -39.46
CA GLN A 206 -35.13 6.68 -39.41
C GLN A 206 -36.40 6.15 -38.72
N PHE A 207 -36.57 4.83 -38.55
CA PHE A 207 -37.60 4.28 -37.65
C PHE A 207 -37.08 4.34 -36.19
N GLY A 208 -37.22 5.51 -35.56
CA GLY A 208 -36.78 5.66 -34.16
C GLY A 208 -36.71 7.09 -33.62
N ARG A 209 -36.88 8.13 -34.44
CA ARG A 209 -37.00 9.52 -33.93
C ARG A 209 -38.41 9.83 -33.43
N GLY A 210 -38.89 9.03 -32.48
CA GLY A 210 -39.86 9.52 -31.51
C GLY A 210 -39.23 10.68 -30.74
N LYS A 211 -39.93 11.81 -30.63
CA LYS A 211 -39.62 12.76 -29.54
C LYS A 211 -39.81 11.98 -28.24
N MET A 212 -38.96 12.17 -27.23
CA MET A 212 -39.28 11.64 -25.90
C MET A 212 -40.61 12.24 -25.47
N LEU A 213 -41.64 11.40 -25.43
CA LEU A 213 -42.96 11.78 -24.95
C LEU A 213 -42.82 11.96 -23.45
N ARG A 214 -43.10 13.17 -22.94
CA ARG A 214 -43.43 13.35 -21.52
C ARG A 214 -44.75 12.61 -21.31
N GLY A 215 -44.67 11.40 -20.79
CA GLY A 215 -45.75 10.40 -20.77
C GLY A 215 -45.40 9.18 -21.61
N PHE A 216 -44.86 8.15 -20.98
CA PHE A 216 -44.75 6.81 -21.55
C PHE A 216 -46.07 6.07 -21.28
N ILE A 217 -46.71 5.56 -22.32
CA ILE A 217 -47.87 4.67 -22.20
C ILE A 217 -47.43 3.28 -22.67
N PRO A 218 -47.38 2.26 -21.79
CA PRO A 218 -46.98 0.92 -22.18
C PRO A 218 -47.98 0.30 -23.16
N VAL A 219 -47.47 -0.48 -24.12
CA VAL A 219 -48.28 -1.26 -25.06
C VAL A 219 -48.18 -2.73 -24.68
N TYR A 220 -49.28 -3.29 -24.16
CA TYR A 220 -49.34 -4.69 -23.77
C TYR A 220 -49.78 -5.58 -24.96
N PRO A 221 -49.14 -6.74 -25.18
CA PRO A 221 -49.57 -7.69 -26.19
C PRO A 221 -50.90 -8.35 -25.80
N LYS A 222 -51.72 -8.70 -26.81
CA LYS A 222 -53.05 -9.33 -26.59
C LYS A 222 -53.01 -10.78 -26.10
N SER A 223 -51.83 -11.41 -26.14
CA SER A 223 -51.60 -12.79 -25.73
C SER A 223 -50.23 -12.90 -25.08
N LEU A 224 -50.06 -13.83 -24.14
CA LEU A 224 -48.75 -14.19 -23.61
C LEU A 224 -48.05 -15.15 -24.59
N TRP A 225 -46.77 -14.92 -24.88
CA TRP A 225 -45.96 -15.71 -25.81
C TRP A 225 -44.94 -16.62 -25.10
N VAL A 226 -44.95 -16.63 -23.76
CA VAL A 226 -44.10 -17.47 -22.92
C VAL A 226 -44.97 -18.58 -22.32
N ASP A 227 -44.58 -19.84 -22.50
CA ASP A 227 -45.25 -20.96 -21.86
C ASP A 227 -44.87 -21.07 -20.38
N ILE A 228 -45.76 -21.67 -19.59
CA ILE A 228 -45.62 -21.79 -18.12
C ILE A 228 -44.31 -22.50 -17.74
N LYS A 229 -43.92 -23.53 -18.49
CA LYS A 229 -42.70 -24.29 -18.20
C LYS A 229 -41.45 -23.45 -18.47
N THR A 230 -41.40 -22.70 -19.57
CA THR A 230 -40.32 -21.74 -19.82
C THR A 230 -40.27 -20.66 -18.75
N PHE A 231 -41.42 -20.09 -18.36
CA PHE A 231 -41.47 -19.08 -17.29
C PHE A 231 -40.86 -19.59 -15.97
N CYS A 232 -41.25 -20.78 -15.51
CA CYS A 232 -40.73 -21.34 -14.25
C CYS A 232 -39.25 -21.77 -14.30
N ASN A 233 -38.70 -22.01 -15.50
CA ASN A 233 -37.27 -22.26 -15.70
C ASN A 233 -36.46 -20.96 -15.80
N VAL A 234 -37.00 -19.92 -16.44
CA VAL A 234 -36.36 -18.60 -16.58
C VAL A 234 -36.30 -17.91 -15.22
N LEU A 235 -37.35 -17.98 -14.41
CA LEU A 235 -37.42 -17.41 -13.07
C LEU A 235 -37.38 -18.54 -12.01
N PRO A 236 -36.20 -19.11 -11.69
CA PRO A 236 -36.07 -20.26 -10.80
C PRO A 236 -36.51 -20.02 -9.35
N PHE A 237 -36.56 -18.75 -8.92
CA PHE A 237 -36.93 -18.29 -7.59
C PHE A 237 -38.11 -17.32 -7.67
N HIS A 238 -39.31 -17.85 -7.86
CA HIS A 238 -40.54 -17.08 -7.71
C HIS A 238 -41.62 -17.91 -7.00
N ILE A 239 -42.61 -17.23 -6.42
CA ILE A 239 -43.81 -17.84 -5.82
C ILE A 239 -45.02 -17.01 -6.24
N VAL A 240 -46.11 -17.65 -6.68
CA VAL A 240 -47.43 -17.02 -6.85
C VAL A 240 -48.39 -17.63 -5.85
N PHE A 241 -49.12 -16.80 -5.12
CA PHE A 241 -50.09 -17.24 -4.10
C PHE A 241 -51.36 -16.37 -4.08
N ASP A 242 -52.47 -16.96 -3.64
CA ASP A 242 -53.79 -16.31 -3.52
C ASP A 242 -53.98 -15.50 -2.22
N GLU A 243 -55.19 -14.99 -1.99
CA GLU A 243 -55.54 -14.22 -0.79
C GLU A 243 -55.40 -15.04 0.51
N GLU A 244 -55.67 -16.34 0.47
CA GLU A 244 -55.45 -17.30 1.56
C GLU A 244 -53.98 -17.75 1.72
N LEU A 245 -53.05 -17.14 0.98
CA LEU A 245 -51.62 -17.44 0.95
C LEU A 245 -51.26 -18.82 0.39
N ARG A 246 -52.14 -19.46 -0.38
CA ARG A 246 -51.90 -20.77 -0.98
C ARG A 246 -51.14 -20.64 -2.30
N VAL A 247 -50.07 -21.41 -2.43
CA VAL A 247 -49.19 -21.39 -3.60
C VAL A 247 -49.86 -22.00 -4.83
N LYS A 248 -50.03 -21.20 -5.89
CA LYS A 248 -50.54 -21.65 -7.20
C LYS A 248 -49.42 -21.95 -8.20
N GLN A 249 -48.26 -21.32 -8.05
CA GLN A 249 -47.11 -21.49 -8.94
C GLN A 249 -45.81 -21.24 -8.17
N ALA A 250 -44.74 -21.95 -8.51
CA ALA A 250 -43.42 -21.73 -7.96
C ALA A 250 -42.31 -21.99 -9.00
N GLY A 251 -41.14 -21.36 -8.83
CA GLY A 251 -39.96 -21.58 -9.66
C GLY A 251 -39.33 -22.98 -9.45
N VAL A 252 -38.54 -23.43 -10.43
CA VAL A 252 -37.98 -24.80 -10.39
C VAL A 252 -36.91 -25.00 -9.32
N SER A 253 -35.98 -24.04 -9.13
CA SER A 253 -34.94 -24.18 -8.10
C SER A 253 -35.51 -24.10 -6.68
N ILE A 254 -36.46 -23.19 -6.43
CA ILE A 254 -37.08 -23.05 -5.11
C ILE A 254 -37.88 -24.30 -4.71
N GLN A 255 -38.61 -24.94 -5.65
CA GLN A 255 -39.28 -26.23 -5.43
C GLN A 255 -38.31 -27.38 -5.07
N ARG A 256 -37.07 -27.33 -5.59
CA ARG A 256 -36.03 -28.34 -5.29
C ARG A 256 -35.44 -28.16 -3.89
N ILE A 257 -35.40 -26.92 -3.40
CA ILE A 257 -34.85 -26.56 -2.08
C ILE A 257 -35.90 -26.69 -0.97
N VAL A 258 -37.15 -26.31 -1.25
CA VAL A 258 -38.28 -26.35 -0.32
C VAL A 258 -39.32 -27.34 -0.88
N PRO A 259 -39.25 -28.64 -0.51
CA PRO A 259 -40.06 -29.68 -1.17
C PRO A 259 -41.57 -29.48 -1.05
N GLY A 260 -42.05 -28.82 0.02
CA GLY A 260 -43.47 -28.53 0.20
C GLY A 260 -44.10 -27.73 -0.96
N LEU A 261 -43.32 -26.88 -1.63
CA LEU A 261 -43.77 -26.12 -2.80
C LEU A 261 -44.09 -27.00 -4.02
N GLN A 262 -43.66 -28.27 -4.06
CA GLN A 262 -43.98 -29.19 -5.15
C GLN A 262 -45.44 -29.66 -5.10
N THR A 263 -46.03 -29.74 -3.91
CA THR A 263 -47.40 -30.23 -3.70
C THR A 263 -48.45 -29.31 -4.31
N MET A 264 -48.14 -28.01 -4.42
CA MET A 264 -49.05 -26.90 -4.74
C MET A 264 -50.23 -26.81 -3.74
N ASP A 265 -50.88 -25.65 -3.68
CA ASP A 265 -51.92 -25.28 -2.70
C ASP A 265 -51.50 -25.28 -1.21
N ILE A 266 -50.22 -25.51 -0.89
CA ILE A 266 -49.66 -25.28 0.46
C ILE A 266 -49.65 -23.79 0.80
N ARG A 267 -49.75 -23.44 2.09
CA ARG A 267 -49.67 -22.04 2.52
C ARG A 267 -48.22 -21.55 2.61
N VAL A 268 -47.95 -20.33 2.13
CA VAL A 268 -46.61 -19.71 2.19
C VAL A 268 -46.15 -19.49 3.64
N ASP A 269 -47.07 -19.11 4.54
CA ASP A 269 -46.76 -18.83 5.95
C ASP A 269 -46.42 -20.08 6.77
N GLU A 270 -46.71 -21.29 6.28
CA GLU A 270 -46.25 -22.53 6.90
C GLU A 270 -44.74 -22.74 6.70
N TYR A 271 -44.21 -22.42 5.52
CA TYR A 271 -42.81 -22.67 5.15
C TYR A 271 -41.89 -21.45 5.33
N PHE A 272 -42.43 -20.24 5.29
CA PHE A 272 -41.65 -19.01 5.35
C PHE A 272 -42.08 -18.11 6.53
N SER A 273 -41.13 -17.32 7.04
CA SER A 273 -41.41 -16.19 7.93
C SER A 273 -40.80 -14.91 7.35
N THR A 274 -41.56 -13.81 7.37
CA THR A 274 -41.06 -12.49 6.98
C THR A 274 -39.98 -12.03 7.96
N VAL A 275 -38.81 -11.65 7.41
CA VAL A 275 -37.70 -11.03 8.16
C VAL A 275 -37.72 -9.52 7.97
N HIS A 276 -38.04 -9.06 6.76
CA HIS A 276 -38.14 -7.64 6.44
C HIS A 276 -39.21 -7.42 5.34
N PRO A 277 -40.04 -6.36 5.41
CA PRO A 277 -40.34 -5.60 6.63
C PRO A 277 -40.95 -6.50 7.74
N GLU A 278 -40.93 -6.04 8.99
CA GLU A 278 -41.36 -6.84 10.16
C GLU A 278 -42.90 -6.95 10.33
N VAL A 279 -43.57 -7.37 9.26
CA VAL A 279 -45.03 -7.49 9.18
C VAL A 279 -45.48 -8.96 9.18
N THR A 280 -46.68 -9.21 9.69
CA THR A 280 -47.34 -10.50 9.49
C THR A 280 -47.65 -10.69 8.00
N LEU A 281 -47.39 -11.89 7.47
CA LEU A 281 -47.60 -12.21 6.07
C LEU A 281 -49.11 -12.36 5.81
N THR A 282 -49.78 -11.28 5.44
CA THR A 282 -51.16 -11.25 4.95
C THR A 282 -51.24 -10.31 3.75
N ILE A 283 -52.11 -10.57 2.77
CA ILE A 283 -52.21 -9.73 1.56
C ILE A 283 -52.45 -8.25 1.90
N PRO A 284 -53.34 -7.84 2.82
CA PRO A 284 -53.52 -6.43 3.18
C PRO A 284 -52.23 -5.79 3.70
N ASN A 285 -51.47 -6.49 4.55
CA ASN A 285 -50.22 -5.96 5.12
C ASN A 285 -49.11 -5.91 4.08
N VAL A 286 -49.00 -6.90 3.19
CA VAL A 286 -48.05 -6.88 2.08
C VAL A 286 -48.36 -5.74 1.09
N ARG A 287 -49.65 -5.46 0.83
CA ARG A 287 -50.08 -4.34 -0.04
C ARG A 287 -49.74 -2.97 0.53
N LYS A 288 -49.68 -2.79 1.86
CA LYS A 288 -49.21 -1.53 2.47
C LYS A 288 -47.74 -1.25 2.13
N PHE A 289 -46.89 -2.27 2.22
CA PHE A 289 -45.44 -2.17 2.01
C PHE A 289 -44.98 -2.65 0.62
N ILE A 290 -45.84 -2.60 -0.41
CA ILE A 290 -45.58 -3.19 -1.73
C ILE A 290 -44.32 -2.66 -2.45
N ASN A 291 -43.91 -1.42 -2.15
CA ASN A 291 -42.70 -0.79 -2.67
C ASN A 291 -41.42 -1.20 -1.90
N SER A 292 -41.56 -1.77 -0.71
CA SER A 292 -40.44 -2.28 0.09
C SER A 292 -39.98 -3.65 -0.43
N GLN A 293 -38.70 -3.96 -0.23
CA GLN A 293 -38.14 -5.26 -0.61
C GLN A 293 -38.42 -6.29 0.49
N PHE A 294 -39.10 -7.38 0.15
CA PHE A 294 -39.44 -8.44 1.10
C PHE A 294 -38.31 -9.45 1.22
N VAL A 295 -37.91 -9.76 2.45
CA VAL A 295 -37.01 -10.86 2.80
C VAL A 295 -37.79 -11.95 3.51
N LEU A 296 -37.92 -13.12 2.88
CA LEU A 296 -38.55 -14.31 3.44
C LEU A 296 -37.49 -15.34 3.83
N ARG A 297 -37.56 -15.87 5.06
CA ARG A 297 -36.67 -16.92 5.56
C ARG A 297 -37.42 -18.24 5.70
N THR A 298 -36.83 -19.36 5.28
CA THR A 298 -37.40 -20.71 5.47
C THR A 298 -37.45 -21.08 6.96
N LYS A 299 -38.57 -21.64 7.42
CA LYS A 299 -38.72 -22.17 8.79
C LYS A 299 -38.00 -23.51 8.95
N ARG A 300 -37.15 -23.62 9.98
CA ARG A 300 -36.31 -24.81 10.24
C ARG A 300 -37.10 -26.10 10.44
N GLU A 301 -38.31 -26.00 10.99
CA GLU A 301 -39.19 -27.13 11.31
C GLU A 301 -39.71 -27.85 10.05
N MET A 302 -40.01 -27.10 8.99
CA MET A 302 -40.57 -27.60 7.73
C MET A 302 -39.51 -28.01 6.70
N MET A 303 -38.23 -27.91 7.05
CA MET A 303 -37.11 -28.31 6.17
C MET A 303 -36.66 -29.75 6.46
N PRO A 304 -36.13 -30.48 5.45
CA PRO A 304 -35.60 -31.83 5.64
C PRO A 304 -34.54 -31.92 6.74
N GLU A 305 -34.36 -33.08 7.36
CA GLU A 305 -33.46 -33.24 8.51
C GLU A 305 -32.00 -32.84 8.21
N SER A 306 -31.55 -33.07 6.97
CA SER A 306 -30.24 -32.63 6.47
C SER A 306 -30.03 -31.11 6.46
N TRP A 307 -31.10 -30.33 6.51
CA TRP A 307 -31.08 -28.86 6.60
C TRP A 307 -31.25 -28.34 8.04
N ARG A 308 -31.67 -29.17 9.01
CA ARG A 308 -31.91 -28.72 10.39
C ARG A 308 -30.67 -28.18 11.11
N GLN A 309 -29.46 -28.52 10.68
CA GLN A 309 -28.20 -27.98 11.23
C GLN A 309 -27.60 -26.82 10.42
N ARG A 310 -28.20 -26.43 9.29
CA ARG A 310 -27.64 -25.46 8.34
C ARG A 310 -28.15 -24.03 8.57
N PRO A 311 -27.48 -23.00 7.99
CA PRO A 311 -28.11 -21.69 7.81
C PRO A 311 -29.39 -21.83 6.97
N MET A 312 -30.44 -21.10 7.36
CA MET A 312 -31.72 -21.11 6.64
C MET A 312 -31.61 -20.32 5.34
N LEU A 313 -32.38 -20.72 4.33
CA LEU A 313 -32.46 -19.97 3.08
C LEU A 313 -33.22 -18.67 3.34
N GLU A 314 -32.60 -17.56 2.97
CA GLU A 314 -33.23 -16.26 2.88
C GLU A 314 -33.40 -15.91 1.40
N LEU A 315 -34.61 -15.52 1.03
CA LEU A 315 -34.97 -15.02 -0.28
C LEU A 315 -35.22 -13.52 -0.12
N ARG A 316 -34.64 -12.71 -1.01
CA ARG A 316 -34.87 -11.26 -1.09
C ARG A 316 -35.52 -10.95 -2.42
N GLY A 317 -36.61 -10.16 -2.41
CA GLY A 317 -37.40 -9.96 -3.61
C GLY A 317 -38.42 -8.84 -3.50
N GLN A 318 -39.22 -8.66 -4.55
CA GLN A 318 -40.33 -7.73 -4.60
C GLN A 318 -41.66 -8.49 -4.67
N MET A 319 -42.68 -7.95 -4.01
CA MET A 319 -44.07 -8.42 -4.07
C MET A 319 -44.82 -7.59 -5.11
N ILE A 320 -45.56 -8.26 -6.00
CA ILE A 320 -46.34 -7.63 -7.08
C ILE A 320 -47.78 -8.16 -7.00
N TRP A 321 -48.74 -7.26 -6.79
CA TRP A 321 -50.16 -7.61 -6.78
C TRP A 321 -50.72 -7.67 -8.20
N MET A 322 -51.39 -8.78 -8.55
CA MET A 322 -52.00 -8.98 -9.86
C MET A 322 -53.52 -8.93 -9.76
N GLU A 323 -54.10 -7.74 -9.92
CA GLU A 323 -55.54 -7.49 -9.75
C GLU A 323 -56.44 -8.42 -10.58
N SER A 324 -56.06 -8.74 -11.82
CA SER A 324 -56.87 -9.60 -12.70
C SER A 324 -56.93 -11.08 -12.28
N LEU A 325 -56.11 -11.50 -11.31
CA LEU A 325 -56.00 -12.88 -10.83
C LEU A 325 -56.13 -12.99 -9.29
N GLU A 326 -56.28 -11.86 -8.59
CA GLU A 326 -56.32 -11.77 -7.11
C GLU A 326 -55.16 -12.53 -6.44
N CYS A 327 -53.99 -12.50 -7.09
CA CYS A 327 -52.80 -13.24 -6.69
C CYS A 327 -51.61 -12.30 -6.46
N MET A 328 -50.78 -12.64 -5.48
CA MET A 328 -49.48 -12.00 -5.23
C MET A 328 -48.37 -12.79 -5.92
N LEU A 329 -47.55 -12.12 -6.72
CA LEU A 329 -46.31 -12.65 -7.30
C LEU A 329 -45.12 -12.14 -6.47
N TYR A 330 -44.37 -13.06 -5.86
CA TYR A 330 -43.08 -12.79 -5.26
C TYR A 330 -41.96 -13.17 -6.23
N LEU A 331 -41.26 -12.15 -6.75
CA LEU A 331 -40.04 -12.33 -7.56
C LEU A 331 -38.83 -12.13 -6.65
N CYS A 332 -37.99 -13.15 -6.51
CA CYS A 332 -36.93 -13.15 -5.50
C CYS A 332 -35.64 -13.82 -5.97
N SER A 333 -34.56 -13.58 -5.22
CA SER A 333 -33.25 -14.19 -5.40
C SER A 333 -32.72 -14.65 -4.04
N PRO A 334 -31.92 -15.72 -3.98
CA PRO A 334 -31.34 -16.19 -2.72
C PRO A 334 -30.32 -15.18 -2.18
N LEU A 335 -30.50 -14.73 -0.93
CA LEU A 335 -29.61 -13.75 -0.30
C LEU A 335 -28.28 -14.43 0.07
N LEU A 336 -27.28 -14.25 -0.80
CA LEU A 336 -25.96 -14.86 -0.78
C LEU A 336 -24.89 -13.82 -1.16
N ARG A 337 -23.70 -13.90 -0.58
CA ARG A 337 -22.60 -12.95 -0.82
C ARG A 337 -21.33 -13.56 -1.41
N ASN A 338 -21.11 -14.85 -1.20
CA ASN A 338 -19.89 -15.57 -1.59
C ASN A 338 -20.21 -17.04 -1.93
N LEU A 339 -19.25 -17.78 -2.51
CA LEU A 339 -19.48 -19.18 -2.88
C LEU A 339 -19.58 -20.11 -1.66
N HIS A 340 -19.05 -19.71 -0.49
CA HIS A 340 -19.08 -20.53 0.71
C HIS A 340 -20.50 -20.61 1.30
N GLU A 341 -21.21 -19.49 1.40
CA GLU A 341 -22.64 -19.44 1.77
C GLU A 341 -23.54 -20.24 0.80
N LEU A 342 -23.12 -20.33 -0.47
CA LEU A 342 -23.81 -21.12 -1.50
C LEU A 342 -23.58 -22.64 -1.27
N GLU A 343 -22.34 -23.03 -0.97
CA GLU A 343 -21.95 -24.40 -0.60
C GLU A 343 -22.59 -24.87 0.73
N GLU A 344 -22.55 -24.04 1.78
CA GLU A 344 -23.17 -24.32 3.10
C GLU A 344 -24.67 -24.63 2.98
N ARG A 345 -25.35 -23.97 2.04
CA ARG A 345 -26.78 -24.17 1.73
C ARG A 345 -27.02 -25.23 0.65
N GLN A 346 -26.00 -25.96 0.20
CA GLN A 346 -26.06 -26.95 -0.90
C GLN A 346 -26.77 -26.43 -2.17
N MET A 347 -26.62 -25.14 -2.45
CA MET A 347 -27.01 -24.56 -3.73
C MET A 347 -25.82 -24.60 -4.69
N HIS A 348 -26.13 -24.62 -5.98
CA HIS A 348 -25.16 -24.58 -7.06
C HIS A 348 -25.33 -23.28 -7.83
N ILE A 349 -24.26 -22.77 -8.44
CA ILE A 349 -24.34 -21.57 -9.28
C ILE A 349 -25.29 -21.77 -10.48
N SER A 350 -25.57 -23.01 -10.89
CA SER A 350 -26.57 -23.38 -11.90
C SER A 350 -28.01 -23.11 -11.48
N ASP A 351 -28.29 -23.01 -10.18
CA ASP A 351 -29.65 -22.83 -9.65
C ASP A 351 -30.11 -21.38 -9.75
N ILE A 352 -29.15 -20.45 -9.84
CA ILE A 352 -29.31 -19.01 -10.01
C ILE A 352 -29.22 -18.68 -11.50
N ALA A 353 -30.25 -18.03 -12.04
CA ALA A 353 -30.35 -17.72 -13.46
C ALA A 353 -29.20 -16.80 -13.93
N PRO A 354 -28.72 -16.93 -15.19
CA PRO A 354 -27.63 -16.08 -15.69
C PRO A 354 -27.93 -14.58 -15.78
N HIS A 355 -29.21 -14.18 -15.72
CA HIS A 355 -29.63 -12.77 -15.69
C HIS A 355 -29.92 -12.25 -14.28
N ASP A 356 -29.78 -13.09 -13.25
CA ASP A 356 -29.91 -12.68 -11.86
C ASP A 356 -28.58 -12.10 -11.38
N VAL A 357 -28.60 -10.82 -10.98
CA VAL A 357 -27.44 -10.04 -10.52
C VAL A 357 -26.73 -10.70 -9.33
N THR A 358 -27.44 -11.52 -8.55
CA THR A 358 -26.88 -12.31 -7.44
C THR A 358 -25.75 -13.22 -7.90
N ARG A 359 -25.87 -13.81 -9.11
CA ARG A 359 -24.84 -14.67 -9.70
C ARG A 359 -23.53 -13.92 -9.90
N ASP A 360 -23.62 -12.75 -10.56
CA ASP A 360 -22.46 -11.92 -10.87
C ASP A 360 -21.86 -11.32 -9.59
N LEU A 361 -22.68 -10.95 -8.61
CA LEU A 361 -22.24 -10.43 -7.32
C LEU A 361 -21.39 -11.46 -6.54
N ILE A 362 -21.81 -12.73 -6.51
CA ILE A 362 -21.05 -13.82 -5.86
C ILE A 362 -19.69 -14.00 -6.52
N LEU A 363 -19.64 -14.02 -7.86
CA LEU A 363 -18.41 -14.21 -8.62
C LEU A 363 -17.46 -12.99 -8.49
N LEU A 364 -18.00 -11.78 -8.58
CA LEU A 364 -17.24 -10.53 -8.40
C LEU A 364 -16.66 -10.41 -6.99
N ASN A 365 -17.40 -10.82 -5.95
CA ASN A 365 -16.87 -10.86 -4.59
C ASN A 365 -15.70 -11.84 -4.44
N GLN A 366 -15.73 -13.00 -5.11
CA GLN A 366 -14.61 -13.93 -5.08
C GLN A 366 -13.38 -13.41 -5.84
N GLN A 367 -13.59 -12.77 -7.00
CA GLN A 367 -12.50 -12.08 -7.70
C GLN A 367 -11.87 -11.01 -6.79
N ARG A 368 -12.69 -10.17 -6.14
CA ARG A 368 -12.24 -9.12 -5.22
C ARG A 368 -11.44 -9.68 -4.03
N LEU A 369 -11.86 -10.82 -3.47
CA LEU A 369 -11.14 -11.48 -2.38
C LEU A 369 -9.77 -12.03 -2.85
N ALA A 370 -9.70 -12.62 -4.04
CA ALA A 370 -8.44 -13.10 -4.62
C ALA A 370 -7.47 -11.96 -4.95
N GLU A 371 -7.96 -10.84 -5.50
CA GLU A 371 -7.16 -9.64 -5.77
C GLU A 371 -6.62 -9.01 -4.47
N MET A 372 -7.42 -8.98 -3.40
CA MET A 372 -7.00 -8.49 -2.10
C MET A 372 -5.88 -9.34 -1.47
N GLU A 373 -5.99 -10.67 -1.53
CA GLU A 373 -4.94 -11.55 -1.01
C GLU A 373 -3.64 -11.44 -1.82
N LEU A 374 -3.72 -11.36 -3.15
CA LEU A 374 -2.54 -11.12 -3.99
C LEU A 374 -1.85 -9.78 -3.65
N SER A 375 -2.64 -8.72 -3.41
CA SER A 375 -2.12 -7.41 -2.99
C SER A 375 -1.39 -7.50 -1.65
N ASN A 376 -1.97 -8.20 -0.66
CA ASN A 376 -1.35 -8.41 0.65
C ASN A 376 -0.01 -9.18 0.55
N GLN A 377 0.06 -10.19 -0.31
CA GLN A 377 1.29 -10.96 -0.53
C GLN A 377 2.37 -10.11 -1.21
N LEU A 378 1.99 -9.29 -2.19
CA LEU A 378 2.89 -8.36 -2.86
C LEU A 378 3.48 -7.33 -1.88
N GLU A 379 2.65 -6.79 -0.97
CA GLU A 379 3.09 -5.82 0.04
C GLU A 379 4.09 -6.45 1.03
N ARG A 380 3.80 -7.66 1.54
CA ARG A 380 4.75 -8.42 2.40
C ARG A 380 6.10 -8.62 1.70
N LYS A 381 6.09 -9.07 0.44
CA LYS A 381 7.32 -9.31 -0.34
C LYS A 381 8.09 -8.03 -0.65
N LYS A 382 7.39 -6.91 -0.86
CA LYS A 382 8.01 -5.59 -1.05
C LYS A 382 8.74 -5.11 0.22
N GLU A 383 8.16 -5.35 1.40
CA GLU A 383 8.80 -4.98 2.66
C GLU A 383 10.00 -5.88 3.00
N GLU A 384 9.90 -7.20 2.77
CA GLU A 384 11.04 -8.12 2.87
C GLU A 384 12.23 -7.65 2.01
N LEU A 385 11.98 -7.26 0.75
CA LEU A 385 13.00 -6.72 -0.16
C LEU A 385 13.58 -5.39 0.33
N ARG A 386 12.76 -4.52 0.95
CA ARG A 386 13.21 -3.24 1.51
C ARG A 386 14.18 -3.44 2.67
N ILE A 387 13.87 -4.37 3.57
CA ILE A 387 14.72 -4.73 4.71
C ILE A 387 16.04 -5.36 4.21
N LEU A 388 15.95 -6.32 3.28
CA LEU A 388 17.13 -6.98 2.70
C LEU A 388 18.06 -5.97 2.00
N SER A 389 17.49 -5.02 1.24
CA SER A 389 18.26 -3.95 0.58
C SER A 389 19.00 -3.04 1.58
N LYS A 390 18.35 -2.72 2.72
CA LYS A 390 18.97 -1.95 3.81
C LYS A 390 20.14 -2.69 4.45
N HIS A 391 19.96 -3.98 4.77
CA HIS A 391 21.03 -4.82 5.34
C HIS A 391 22.20 -5.00 4.34
N LEU A 392 21.90 -5.18 3.05
CA LEU A 392 22.93 -5.30 2.01
C LEU A 392 23.77 -4.02 1.87
N GLU A 393 23.16 -2.84 1.94
CA GLU A 393 23.88 -1.56 1.87
C GLU A 393 24.65 -1.26 3.16
N GLU A 394 24.15 -1.67 4.33
CA GLU A 394 24.89 -1.60 5.60
C GLU A 394 26.12 -2.53 5.59
N GLU A 395 25.97 -3.77 5.11
CA GLU A 395 27.08 -4.73 5.02
C GLU A 395 28.13 -4.27 3.99
N LYS A 396 27.69 -3.85 2.80
CA LYS A 396 28.56 -3.28 1.78
C LYS A 396 29.36 -2.08 2.30
N LYS A 397 28.76 -1.19 3.11
CA LYS A 397 29.49 -0.09 3.75
C LYS A 397 30.57 -0.57 4.72
N LYS A 398 30.32 -1.64 5.50
CA LYS A 398 31.35 -2.27 6.35
C LYS A 398 32.47 -2.85 5.50
N THR A 399 32.15 -3.61 4.44
CA THR A 399 33.15 -4.19 3.52
C THR A 399 34.01 -3.11 2.88
N GLU A 400 33.41 -2.00 2.41
CA GLU A 400 34.15 -0.86 1.85
C GLU A 400 35.04 -0.18 2.89
N ALA A 401 34.55 0.05 4.11
CA ALA A 401 35.35 0.63 5.19
C ALA A 401 36.57 -0.24 5.57
N LEU A 402 36.40 -1.57 5.63
CA LEU A 402 37.49 -2.51 5.86
C LEU A 402 38.51 -2.50 4.71
N LEU A 403 38.05 -2.44 3.46
CA LEU A 403 38.94 -2.39 2.29
C LEU A 403 39.80 -1.12 2.27
N TYR A 404 39.22 0.04 2.59
CA TYR A 404 39.97 1.31 2.70
C TYR A 404 40.89 1.40 3.92
N ALA A 405 40.68 0.56 4.95
CA ALA A 405 41.58 0.47 6.10
C ALA A 405 42.82 -0.39 5.80
N MET A 406 42.71 -1.39 4.92
CA MET A 406 43.81 -2.28 4.53
C MET A 406 44.63 -1.74 3.35
N LEU A 407 43.98 -1.06 2.39
CA LEU A 407 44.60 -0.60 1.15
C LEU A 407 44.38 0.91 0.94
N PRO A 408 45.33 1.60 0.26
CA PRO A 408 45.13 3.00 -0.07
C PRO A 408 43.88 3.20 -0.95
N LYS A 409 43.10 4.27 -0.70
CA LYS A 409 41.81 4.54 -1.36
C LYS A 409 41.85 4.39 -2.89
N HIS A 410 42.91 4.88 -3.55
CA HIS A 410 43.09 4.77 -5.00
C HIS A 410 43.18 3.32 -5.48
N VAL A 411 43.95 2.49 -4.75
CA VAL A 411 44.16 1.06 -5.01
C VAL A 411 42.90 0.26 -4.73
N ALA A 412 42.25 0.54 -3.58
CA ALA A 412 40.97 -0.07 -3.20
C ALA A 412 39.87 0.17 -4.23
N ASN A 413 39.76 1.39 -4.78
CA ASN A 413 38.80 1.72 -5.83
C ASN A 413 39.04 0.94 -7.11
N GLN A 414 40.29 0.82 -7.57
CA GLN A 414 40.61 0.04 -8.77
C GLN A 414 40.25 -1.45 -8.60
N LEU A 415 40.56 -2.04 -7.44
CA LEU A 415 40.19 -3.44 -7.14
C LEU A 415 38.67 -3.63 -7.04
N LYS A 416 37.95 -2.67 -6.43
CA LYS A 416 36.48 -2.64 -6.38
C LYS A 416 35.84 -2.57 -7.77
N GLU A 417 36.49 -1.90 -8.72
CA GLU A 417 36.10 -1.84 -10.14
C GLU A 417 36.54 -3.08 -10.95
N GLY A 418 37.17 -4.07 -10.33
CA GLY A 418 37.69 -5.28 -11.00
C GLY A 418 38.92 -5.03 -11.88
N LYS A 419 39.57 -3.87 -11.75
CA LYS A 419 40.78 -3.52 -12.50
C LYS A 419 42.02 -4.08 -11.81
N ARG A 420 43.01 -4.49 -12.61
CA ARG A 420 44.35 -4.83 -12.09
C ARG A 420 45.09 -3.55 -11.74
N VAL A 421 45.71 -3.54 -10.57
CA VAL A 421 46.56 -2.43 -10.10
C VAL A 421 47.99 -2.70 -10.58
N GLU A 422 48.46 -1.89 -11.51
CA GLU A 422 49.84 -1.99 -12.03
C GLU A 422 50.85 -1.42 -11.02
N ALA A 423 52.10 -1.88 -11.11
CA ALA A 423 53.18 -1.35 -10.28
C ALA A 423 53.63 0.02 -10.80
N GLY A 424 53.66 1.03 -9.94
CA GLY A 424 54.07 2.39 -10.25
C GLY A 424 55.50 2.69 -9.77
N GLU A 425 56.28 3.39 -10.58
CA GLU A 425 57.58 3.92 -10.20
C GLU A 425 57.44 5.34 -9.62
N PHE A 426 57.93 5.54 -8.40
CA PHE A 426 57.92 6.80 -7.68
C PHE A 426 59.35 7.33 -7.60
N LYS A 427 59.62 8.46 -8.26
CA LYS A 427 60.97 9.02 -8.41
C LYS A 427 61.58 9.54 -7.11
N GLU A 428 60.74 10.05 -6.21
CA GLU A 428 61.16 10.58 -4.92
C GLU A 428 60.10 10.24 -3.87
N CYS A 429 60.51 9.52 -2.83
CA CYS A 429 59.71 9.25 -1.63
C CYS A 429 60.64 9.22 -0.42
N THR A 430 60.10 9.48 0.77
CA THR A 430 60.86 9.32 2.03
C THR A 430 60.32 8.11 2.78
N ILE A 431 61.19 7.15 3.07
CA ILE A 431 60.89 5.96 3.86
C ILE A 431 61.44 6.15 5.27
N LEU A 432 60.63 5.78 6.25
CA LEU A 432 61.00 5.63 7.65
C LEU A 432 60.93 4.15 8.04
N PHE A 433 61.97 3.70 8.76
CA PHE A 433 61.93 2.50 9.58
C PHE A 433 62.11 2.90 11.05
N SER A 434 61.37 2.27 11.95
CA SER A 434 61.69 2.28 13.38
C SER A 434 61.71 0.89 13.96
N ASP A 435 62.49 0.69 15.01
CA ASP A 435 62.68 -0.59 15.71
C ASP A 435 62.69 -0.39 17.23
N VAL A 436 62.27 -1.39 18.01
CA VAL A 436 62.21 -1.30 19.48
C VAL A 436 63.56 -1.71 20.08
N VAL A 437 64.19 -0.80 20.82
CA VAL A 437 65.47 -1.07 21.47
C VAL A 437 65.33 -2.20 22.48
N THR A 438 66.20 -3.22 22.37
CA THR A 438 66.22 -4.44 23.20
C THR A 438 64.96 -5.31 23.11
N PHE A 439 64.17 -5.23 22.03
CA PHE A 439 62.95 -6.04 21.87
C PHE A 439 63.15 -7.54 22.09
N THR A 440 64.22 -8.13 21.54
CA THR A 440 64.57 -9.56 21.76
C THR A 440 64.70 -9.92 23.24
N ASN A 441 65.22 -9.01 24.08
CA ASN A 441 65.35 -9.23 25.52
C ASN A 441 64.00 -9.14 26.22
N ILE A 442 63.13 -8.22 25.79
CA ILE A 442 61.74 -8.13 26.27
C ILE A 442 60.99 -9.42 25.92
N CYS A 443 61.15 -9.93 24.69
CA CYS A 443 60.55 -11.19 24.25
C CYS A 443 61.06 -12.42 25.01
N ALA A 444 62.31 -12.40 25.50
CA ALA A 444 62.88 -13.48 26.29
C ALA A 444 62.47 -13.44 27.79
N GLN A 445 61.85 -12.34 28.26
CA GLN A 445 61.60 -12.10 29.69
C GLN A 445 60.12 -11.80 30.03
N CYS A 446 59.26 -11.60 29.03
CA CYS A 446 57.83 -11.34 29.21
C CYS A 446 56.95 -12.42 28.60
N GLU A 447 55.73 -12.56 29.14
CA GLU A 447 54.70 -13.40 28.56
C GLU A 447 54.24 -12.85 27.19
N PRO A 448 53.96 -13.72 26.19
CA PRO A 448 53.53 -13.29 24.85
C PRO A 448 52.37 -12.30 24.85
N ILE A 449 51.41 -12.45 25.77
CA ILE A 449 50.25 -11.56 25.89
C ILE A 449 50.64 -10.13 26.30
N GLN A 450 51.68 -9.96 27.13
CA GLN A 450 52.18 -8.65 27.55
C GLN A 450 52.90 -7.95 26.41
N ILE A 451 53.67 -8.69 25.61
CA ILE A 451 54.37 -8.19 24.43
C ILE A 451 53.37 -7.73 23.37
N VAL A 452 52.33 -8.52 23.10
CA VAL A 452 51.25 -8.15 22.17
C VAL A 452 50.49 -6.91 22.66
N ALA A 453 50.17 -6.81 23.95
CA ALA A 453 49.51 -5.63 24.51
C ALA A 453 50.39 -4.37 24.40
N MET A 454 51.70 -4.49 24.66
CA MET A 454 52.69 -3.42 24.51
C MET A 454 52.77 -2.93 23.06
N LEU A 455 52.97 -3.85 22.10
CA LEU A 455 53.06 -3.53 20.67
C LEU A 455 51.76 -2.89 20.16
N ASN A 456 50.59 -3.45 20.52
CA ASN A 456 49.30 -2.89 20.13
C ASN A 456 49.09 -1.47 20.70
N SER A 457 49.47 -1.24 21.95
CA SER A 457 49.43 0.08 22.59
C SER A 457 50.33 1.11 21.88
N MET A 458 51.51 0.69 21.42
CA MET A 458 52.44 1.53 20.66
C MET A 458 51.94 1.79 19.23
N TYR A 459 51.58 0.74 18.48
CA TYR A 459 51.09 0.85 17.11
C TYR A 459 49.78 1.62 17.02
N LEU A 460 48.86 1.51 17.97
CA LEU A 460 47.63 2.32 18.00
C LEU A 460 47.93 3.83 18.12
N ARG A 461 49.02 4.23 18.78
CA ARG A 461 49.48 5.63 18.84
C ARG A 461 50.11 6.06 17.51
N PHE A 462 50.97 5.22 16.92
CA PHE A 462 51.59 5.52 15.63
C PHE A 462 50.56 5.61 14.50
N ASP A 463 49.59 4.69 14.47
CA ASP A 463 48.50 4.67 13.46
C ASP A 463 47.64 5.93 13.52
N ARG A 464 47.47 6.57 14.70
CA ARG A 464 46.84 7.90 14.80
C ARG A 464 47.71 8.99 14.15
N LEU A 465 49.03 8.99 14.40
CA LEU A 465 49.96 9.94 13.79
C LEU A 465 50.04 9.81 12.27
N THR A 466 49.82 8.62 11.68
CA THR A 466 49.83 8.46 10.22
C THR A 466 48.73 9.26 9.54
N THR A 467 47.57 9.39 10.20
CA THR A 467 46.44 10.19 9.73
C THR A 467 46.71 11.70 9.89
N VAL A 468 47.41 12.10 10.97
CA VAL A 468 47.77 13.52 11.22
C VAL A 468 48.77 14.03 10.18
N HIS A 469 49.79 13.24 9.84
CA HIS A 469 50.86 13.65 8.93
C HIS A 469 50.63 13.27 7.46
N ASP A 470 49.51 12.61 7.15
CA ASP A 470 49.15 12.12 5.80
C ASP A 470 50.31 11.33 5.15
N VAL A 471 50.69 10.25 5.83
CA VAL A 471 51.75 9.30 5.47
C VAL A 471 51.21 7.86 5.48
N TYR A 472 51.70 7.01 4.58
CA TYR A 472 51.18 5.65 4.41
C TYR A 472 51.97 4.62 5.23
N LYS A 473 51.26 3.85 6.07
CA LYS A 473 51.79 2.68 6.79
C LYS A 473 51.96 1.51 5.84
N VAL A 474 53.16 0.94 5.81
CA VAL A 474 53.50 -0.27 5.05
C VAL A 474 53.43 -1.47 5.98
N GLU A 475 53.11 -2.66 5.45
CA GLU A 475 53.21 -3.90 6.23
C GLU A 475 54.64 -4.11 6.73
N THR A 476 54.76 -4.53 8.00
CA THR A 476 56.06 -4.79 8.64
C THR A 476 56.22 -6.21 9.14
N ILE A 477 57.44 -6.55 9.51
CA ILE A 477 57.84 -7.85 10.03
C ILE A 477 58.37 -7.63 11.45
N GLY A 478 57.72 -8.24 12.45
CA GLY A 478 58.13 -8.15 13.85
C GLY A 478 57.76 -6.83 14.53
N ASP A 479 58.71 -6.28 15.28
CA ASP A 479 58.64 -5.00 16.02
C ASP A 479 59.03 -3.77 15.17
N ALA A 480 59.48 -4.00 13.94
CA ALA A 480 59.70 -2.92 12.99
C ALA A 480 58.39 -2.21 12.63
N TYR A 481 58.42 -0.89 12.47
CA TYR A 481 57.31 -0.09 11.95
C TYR A 481 57.81 0.75 10.76
N MET A 482 57.13 0.65 9.62
CA MET A 482 57.56 1.19 8.33
C MET A 482 56.50 2.14 7.77
N VAL A 483 56.93 3.32 7.39
CA VAL A 483 56.06 4.37 6.84
C VAL A 483 56.73 5.00 5.63
N VAL A 484 55.91 5.39 4.65
CA VAL A 484 56.36 6.11 3.46
C VAL A 484 55.56 7.40 3.26
N GLY A 485 56.28 8.49 2.97
CA GLY A 485 55.72 9.73 2.45
C GLY A 485 55.97 9.85 0.95
N GLY A 486 54.99 10.37 0.20
CA GLY A 486 55.06 10.50 -1.26
C GLY A 486 54.56 9.27 -2.04
N VAL A 487 54.01 8.26 -1.35
CA VAL A 487 53.43 7.04 -1.93
C VAL A 487 52.13 6.73 -1.18
N PRO A 488 51.03 6.34 -1.85
CA PRO A 488 50.88 6.13 -3.30
C PRO A 488 50.57 7.42 -4.09
N VAL A 489 50.45 8.57 -3.43
CA VAL A 489 50.27 9.87 -4.10
C VAL A 489 51.55 10.69 -3.92
N PRO A 490 52.24 11.09 -5.01
CA PRO A 490 53.43 11.94 -4.92
C PRO A 490 53.11 13.30 -4.30
N VAL A 491 53.90 13.72 -3.30
CA VAL A 491 53.78 15.02 -2.62
C VAL A 491 55.17 15.59 -2.33
N SER A 492 55.43 16.84 -2.72
CA SER A 492 56.73 17.52 -2.54
C SER A 492 57.15 17.71 -1.07
N THR A 493 56.19 17.66 -0.14
CA THR A 493 56.43 17.72 1.31
C THR A 493 56.66 16.34 1.96
N HIS A 494 56.90 15.29 1.17
CA HIS A 494 57.10 13.91 1.68
C HIS A 494 58.11 13.83 2.84
N ALA A 495 59.25 14.52 2.72
CA ALA A 495 60.30 14.49 3.73
C ALA A 495 59.88 15.20 5.02
N GLU A 496 59.16 16.31 4.95
CA GLU A 496 58.66 17.04 6.12
C GLU A 496 57.65 16.24 6.91
N ARG A 497 56.67 15.65 6.21
CA ARG A 497 55.62 14.83 6.80
C ARG A 497 56.23 13.64 7.56
N VAL A 498 57.19 12.95 6.93
CA VAL A 498 57.88 11.81 7.54
C VAL A 498 58.82 12.24 8.67
N ALA A 499 59.45 13.42 8.60
CA ALA A 499 60.28 13.97 9.68
C ALA A 499 59.47 14.41 10.91
N ASN A 500 58.32 15.08 10.70
CA ASN A 500 57.39 15.43 11.78
C ASN A 500 56.75 14.18 12.38
N PHE A 501 56.36 13.21 11.56
CA PHE A 501 55.90 11.90 12.02
C PHE A 501 56.97 11.19 12.87
N ALA A 502 58.24 11.18 12.46
CA ALA A 502 59.35 10.61 13.22
C ALA A 502 59.54 11.26 14.61
N LEU A 503 59.42 12.60 14.69
CA LEU A 503 59.43 13.33 15.96
C LEU A 503 58.25 12.91 16.84
N GLY A 504 57.03 12.84 16.27
CA GLY A 504 55.83 12.37 16.96
C GLY A 504 55.95 10.93 17.47
N MET A 505 56.56 10.01 16.71
CA MET A 505 56.78 8.63 17.14
C MET A 505 57.64 8.55 18.40
N ILE A 506 58.75 9.31 18.49
CA ILE A 506 59.62 9.29 19.67
C ILE A 506 58.89 9.84 20.90
N LEU A 507 58.02 10.83 20.73
CA LEU A 507 57.20 11.37 21.82
C LEU A 507 56.13 10.36 22.27
N MET A 508 55.41 9.74 21.34
CA MET A 508 54.42 8.70 21.63
C MET A 508 55.02 7.41 22.22
N ALA A 509 56.23 7.02 21.83
CA ALA A 509 56.93 5.87 22.40
C ALA A 509 57.24 6.07 23.88
N ARG A 510 57.50 7.31 24.32
CA ARG A 510 57.73 7.63 25.74
C ARG A 510 56.48 7.47 26.62
N GLU A 511 55.28 7.48 26.04
CA GLU A 511 54.02 7.23 26.76
C GLU A 511 53.71 5.73 26.95
N VAL A 512 54.56 4.83 26.44
CA VAL A 512 54.41 3.38 26.57
C VAL A 512 55.55 2.84 27.43
N ASN A 513 55.21 2.12 28.50
CA ASN A 513 56.19 1.56 29.43
C ASN A 513 56.64 0.16 28.96
N ASN A 514 57.92 -0.14 29.16
CA ASN A 514 58.50 -1.47 28.98
C ASN A 514 58.01 -2.41 30.11
N PRO A 515 57.40 -3.56 29.80
CA PRO A 515 56.83 -4.48 30.79
C PRO A 515 57.88 -5.15 31.69
N VAL A 516 59.16 -5.23 31.27
CA VAL A 516 60.26 -5.74 32.10
C VAL A 516 60.78 -4.69 33.06
N THR A 517 61.07 -3.48 32.56
CA THR A 517 61.87 -2.48 33.29
C THR A 517 61.05 -1.34 33.90
N GLY A 518 59.77 -1.21 33.58
CA GLY A 518 58.90 -0.09 33.97
C GLY A 518 59.22 1.25 33.28
N ASN A 519 60.43 1.42 32.75
CA ASN A 519 60.88 2.61 32.02
C ASN A 519 60.16 2.79 30.67
N PRO A 520 60.09 4.04 30.15
CA PRO A 520 59.58 4.30 28.80
C PRO A 520 60.30 3.52 27.71
N ILE A 521 59.55 3.05 26.71
CA ILE A 521 60.12 2.36 25.53
C ILE A 521 61.01 3.32 24.75
N GLN A 522 62.15 2.80 24.30
CA GLN A 522 63.07 3.51 23.42
C GLN A 522 63.00 2.90 22.03
N ILE A 523 62.94 3.75 21.00
CA ILE A 523 62.95 3.34 19.60
C ILE A 523 64.18 3.88 18.88
N ARG A 524 64.68 3.13 17.90
CA ARG A 524 65.57 3.67 16.85
C ARG A 524 64.69 4.08 15.69
N VAL A 525 65.05 5.15 14.99
CA VAL A 525 64.31 5.66 13.83
C VAL A 525 65.30 6.06 12.74
N GLY A 526 65.14 5.53 11.54
CA GLY A 526 66.00 5.78 10.39
C GLY A 526 65.21 6.25 9.16
N LEU A 527 65.66 7.33 8.53
CA LEU A 527 65.02 7.93 7.34
C LEU A 527 65.96 7.96 6.13
N HIS A 528 65.43 7.56 4.99
CA HIS A 528 66.09 7.73 3.70
C HIS A 528 65.10 8.15 2.60
N THR A 529 65.59 8.94 1.65
CA THR A 529 64.81 9.48 0.53
C THR A 529 65.41 9.00 -0.78
N GLY A 530 64.57 8.51 -1.69
CA GLY A 530 65.00 7.99 -2.99
C GLY A 530 63.85 7.35 -3.79
N PRO A 531 64.15 6.77 -4.96
CA PRO A 531 63.15 6.17 -5.83
C PRO A 531 62.71 4.78 -5.35
N VAL A 532 61.42 4.45 -5.56
CA VAL A 532 60.85 3.13 -5.27
C VAL A 532 59.89 2.66 -6.36
N LEU A 533 59.81 1.35 -6.54
CA LEU A 533 58.71 0.71 -7.26
C LEU A 533 57.68 0.23 -6.22
N ALA A 534 56.41 0.60 -6.38
CA ALA A 534 55.35 0.19 -5.45
C ALA A 534 54.15 -0.40 -6.20
N GLY A 535 53.54 -1.45 -5.65
CA GLY A 535 52.46 -2.17 -6.32
C GLY A 535 51.76 -3.19 -5.42
N VAL A 536 50.65 -3.74 -5.89
CA VAL A 536 49.87 -4.75 -5.16
C VAL A 536 50.41 -6.14 -5.44
N VAL A 537 50.68 -6.90 -4.38
CA VAL A 537 51.13 -8.29 -4.42
C VAL A 537 50.10 -9.19 -3.76
N GLY A 538 49.82 -10.34 -4.37
CA GLY A 538 48.87 -11.35 -3.86
C GLY A 538 47.44 -11.17 -4.40
N GLU A 539 46.82 -12.28 -4.80
CA GLU A 539 45.45 -12.31 -5.34
C GLU A 539 44.40 -12.48 -4.23
N LYS A 540 44.62 -13.42 -3.30
CA LYS A 540 43.70 -13.69 -2.17
C LYS A 540 43.83 -12.72 -1.01
N MET A 541 45.02 -12.15 -0.82
CA MET A 541 45.35 -11.16 0.22
C MET A 541 46.20 -10.07 -0.45
N PRO A 542 45.57 -9.09 -1.13
CA PRO A 542 46.29 -8.01 -1.81
C PRO A 542 46.99 -7.12 -0.79
N ARG A 543 48.30 -6.93 -0.95
CA ARG A 543 49.18 -6.13 -0.08
C ARG A 543 49.91 -5.09 -0.90
N TYR A 544 49.93 -3.84 -0.44
CA TYR A 544 50.65 -2.76 -1.14
C TYR A 544 52.11 -2.74 -0.69
N CYS A 545 53.00 -3.30 -1.52
CA CYS A 545 54.41 -3.50 -1.21
C CYS A 545 55.30 -2.46 -1.92
N LEU A 546 56.43 -2.13 -1.29
CA LEU A 546 57.47 -1.28 -1.85
C LEU A 546 58.75 -2.08 -2.11
N PHE A 547 59.38 -1.82 -3.25
CA PHE A 547 60.59 -2.48 -3.72
C PHE A 547 61.62 -1.44 -4.16
N GLY A 548 62.90 -1.74 -3.95
CA GLY A 548 64.02 -0.89 -4.36
C GLY A 548 65.12 -0.78 -3.29
N ASP A 549 66.29 -0.33 -3.71
CA ASP A 549 67.45 -0.17 -2.81
C ASP A 549 67.26 0.95 -1.75
N THR A 550 66.32 1.87 -1.99
CA THR A 550 65.89 2.87 -1.00
C THR A 550 65.27 2.21 0.24
N VAL A 551 64.52 1.10 0.10
CA VAL A 551 64.00 0.34 1.25
C VAL A 551 65.14 -0.23 2.10
N ASN A 552 66.11 -0.88 1.45
CA ASN A 552 67.29 -1.45 2.11
C ASN A 552 68.15 -0.39 2.79
N THR A 553 68.30 0.78 2.15
CA THR A 553 69.10 1.89 2.69
C THR A 553 68.39 2.55 3.88
N ALA A 554 67.06 2.69 3.85
CA ALA A 554 66.27 3.18 4.98
C ALA A 554 66.38 2.25 6.21
N SER A 555 66.23 0.93 6.02
CA SER A 555 66.43 -0.06 7.08
C SER A 555 67.85 0.03 7.67
N ARG A 556 68.90 0.20 6.85
CA ARG A 556 70.26 0.40 7.37
C ARG A 556 70.45 1.68 8.19
N MET A 557 69.67 2.74 7.95
CA MET A 557 69.66 3.95 8.80
C MET A 557 68.98 3.70 10.14
N GLU A 558 67.97 2.83 10.20
CA GLU A 558 67.41 2.40 11.48
C GLU A 558 68.46 1.60 12.27
N SER A 559 69.07 0.58 11.64
CA SER A 559 69.86 -0.40 12.39
C SER A 559 71.20 0.14 12.89
N HIS A 560 71.75 1.17 12.24
CA HIS A 560 72.89 1.92 12.75
C HIS A 560 72.46 3.08 13.68
N GLY A 561 71.16 3.32 13.86
CA GLY A 561 70.60 4.40 14.67
C GLY A 561 70.99 4.33 16.14
N VAL A 562 70.76 5.44 16.85
CA VAL A 562 71.01 5.54 18.30
C VAL A 562 69.64 5.62 18.99
N PRO A 563 69.42 4.94 20.14
CA PRO A 563 68.16 5.02 20.89
C PRO A 563 67.65 6.46 21.07
N ASN A 564 66.37 6.67 20.78
CA ASN A 564 65.67 7.95 20.85
C ASN A 564 66.30 9.09 20.01
N LYS A 565 67.05 8.77 18.95
CA LYS A 565 67.52 9.73 17.94
C LYS A 565 67.09 9.32 16.54
N ILE A 566 66.68 10.30 15.74
CA ILE A 566 66.24 10.11 14.35
C ILE A 566 67.47 10.21 13.45
N HIS A 567 67.86 9.11 12.81
CA HIS A 567 69.04 9.02 11.95
C HIS A 567 68.66 9.27 10.49
N LEU A 568 69.31 10.24 9.85
CA LEU A 568 69.08 10.63 8.46
C LEU A 568 70.26 10.21 7.55
N SER A 569 69.92 9.63 6.41
CA SER A 569 70.81 9.52 5.24
C SER A 569 71.15 10.91 4.64
N PRO A 570 72.19 11.02 3.79
CA PRO A 570 72.52 12.27 3.08
C PRO A 570 71.35 12.83 2.27
N ASP A 571 70.60 11.94 1.61
CA ASP A 571 69.50 12.32 0.72
C ASP A 571 68.30 12.84 1.50
N ALA A 572 67.93 12.19 2.60
CA ALA A 572 66.90 12.72 3.50
C ALA A 572 67.30 14.06 4.12
N HIS A 573 68.58 14.24 4.49
CA HIS A 573 69.07 15.54 4.96
C HIS A 573 69.00 16.62 3.87
N ARG A 574 69.31 16.28 2.60
CA ARG A 574 69.21 17.20 1.46
C ARG A 574 67.78 17.75 1.31
N CYS A 575 66.77 16.89 1.34
CA CYS A 575 65.37 17.27 1.18
C CYS A 575 64.76 17.97 2.43
N LEU A 576 65.53 18.06 3.52
CA LEU A 576 65.18 18.75 4.77
C LEU A 576 66.06 19.97 5.06
N ARG A 577 67.09 20.26 4.25
CA ARG A 577 68.09 21.31 4.53
C ARG A 577 67.48 22.72 4.49
N ASP A 578 66.63 22.98 3.51
CA ASP A 578 66.03 24.29 3.26
C ASP A 578 64.74 24.49 4.07
N LYS A 579 64.60 23.76 5.19
CA LYS A 579 63.40 23.62 6.00
C LYS A 579 63.80 23.74 7.47
N GLU A 580 62.92 24.27 8.31
CA GLU A 580 63.22 24.72 9.69
C GLU A 580 63.43 23.57 10.71
N PHE A 581 64.33 22.64 10.40
CA PHE A 581 64.70 21.51 11.23
C PHE A 581 66.12 21.67 11.79
N GLU A 582 66.29 21.37 13.07
CA GLU A 582 67.60 21.32 13.71
C GLU A 582 68.24 19.95 13.47
N ILE A 583 69.28 19.93 12.64
CA ILE A 583 69.96 18.71 12.19
C ILE A 583 71.46 18.80 12.51
N THR A 584 72.00 17.78 13.17
CA THR A 584 73.41 17.69 13.60
C THR A 584 74.15 16.60 12.83
N ALA A 585 75.37 16.86 12.36
CA ALA A 585 76.17 15.83 11.70
C ALA A 585 76.61 14.74 12.70
N ARG A 586 76.48 13.46 12.31
CA ARG A 586 76.95 12.30 13.07
C ARG A 586 78.42 11.97 12.76
N GLY A 587 78.85 12.20 11.53
CA GLY A 587 80.13 11.76 10.98
C GLY A 587 79.97 10.66 9.91
N GLU A 588 81.10 10.14 9.44
CA GLU A 588 81.14 8.99 8.53
C GLU A 588 80.79 7.70 9.26
N ILE A 589 79.92 6.89 8.66
CA ILE A 589 79.67 5.50 9.05
C ILE A 589 79.86 4.59 7.83
N GLU A 590 80.37 3.38 8.06
CA GLU A 590 80.47 2.35 7.03
C GLU A 590 79.14 1.60 6.93
N VAL A 591 78.49 1.69 5.77
CA VAL A 591 77.19 1.06 5.52
C VAL A 591 77.35 0.00 4.45
N LYS A 592 77.04 -1.25 4.81
CA LYS A 592 77.12 -2.44 3.95
C LYS A 592 76.48 -2.18 2.58
N GLY A 593 77.24 -2.34 1.51
CA GLY A 593 76.76 -2.12 0.12
C GLY A 593 76.66 -0.66 -0.33
N LYS A 594 77.03 0.31 0.52
CA LYS A 594 77.12 1.75 0.18
C LYS A 594 78.50 2.36 0.46
N GLY A 595 79.33 1.69 1.28
CA GLY A 595 80.63 2.20 1.70
C GLY A 595 80.51 3.23 2.82
N LYS A 596 81.48 4.13 2.92
CA LYS A 596 81.45 5.24 3.89
C LYS A 596 80.42 6.29 3.48
N MET A 597 79.55 6.68 4.40
CA MET A 597 78.60 7.77 4.19
C MET A 597 78.53 8.71 5.40
N CYS A 598 78.54 10.02 5.13
CA CYS A 598 78.26 11.05 6.13
C CYS A 598 76.76 11.05 6.46
N THR A 599 76.41 10.88 7.73
CA THR A 599 75.00 10.85 8.15
C THR A 599 74.71 11.87 9.24
N TYR A 600 73.43 12.07 9.54
CA TYR A 600 72.97 13.19 10.37
C TYR A 600 71.93 12.72 11.40
N PHE A 601 71.76 13.45 12.49
CA PHE A 601 70.67 13.28 13.44
C PHE A 601 69.70 14.46 13.35
N LEU A 602 68.41 14.17 13.19
CA LEU A 602 67.35 15.16 13.36
C LEU A 602 67.02 15.29 14.86
N MET A 603 67.08 16.52 15.36
CA MET A 603 66.90 16.83 16.78
C MET A 603 65.48 17.32 17.08
N ARG A 604 64.98 18.31 16.31
CA ARG A 604 63.63 18.89 16.45
C ARG A 604 63.25 19.71 15.22
N ASN A 605 61.95 20.00 15.09
CA ASN A 605 61.43 21.08 14.26
C ASN A 605 61.51 22.41 15.06
N ARG A 606 61.81 23.53 14.40
CA ARG A 606 61.87 24.86 15.02
C ARG A 606 60.57 25.66 14.91
N THR A 607 59.69 25.31 13.97
CA THR A 607 58.42 26.01 13.72
C THR A 607 57.22 25.29 14.32
N ALA A 608 57.13 23.96 14.16
CA ALA A 608 55.99 23.18 14.65
C ALA A 608 56.06 22.95 16.17
N GLN A 609 54.96 23.17 16.89
CA GLN A 609 54.86 22.89 18.32
C GLN A 609 54.61 21.40 18.59
N GLU A 610 54.96 20.93 19.80
CA GLU A 610 54.77 19.52 20.20
C GLU A 610 53.29 19.06 20.06
N ASN A 611 52.34 19.91 20.42
CA ASN A 611 50.91 19.61 20.29
C ASN A 611 50.45 19.46 18.82
N GLU A 612 51.04 20.24 17.91
CA GLU A 612 50.76 20.20 16.47
C GLU A 612 51.33 18.92 15.84
N ILE A 613 52.58 18.58 16.19
CA ILE A 613 53.23 17.31 15.79
C ILE A 613 52.42 16.09 16.28
N LEU A 614 51.74 16.19 17.42
CA LEU A 614 50.90 15.13 17.99
C LEU A 614 49.42 15.20 17.56
N GLY A 615 49.02 16.17 16.74
CA GLY A 615 47.63 16.36 16.31
C GLY A 615 46.64 16.64 17.45
N ARG A 616 47.12 17.18 18.58
CA ARG A 616 46.26 17.55 19.72
C ARG A 616 45.65 18.94 19.47
N PRO A 617 44.32 19.13 19.63
CA PRO A 617 43.72 20.43 19.43
C PRO A 617 44.29 21.43 20.44
N GLY A 618 44.83 22.55 19.93
CA GLY A 618 45.43 23.59 20.75
C GLY A 618 44.39 24.28 21.63
N LYS A 619 44.71 24.51 22.91
CA LYS A 619 44.00 25.52 23.70
C LYS A 619 44.41 26.91 23.19
N GLU A 620 43.45 27.67 22.67
CA GLU A 620 43.68 29.08 22.36
C GLU A 620 44.03 29.87 23.63
N PRO A 621 44.89 30.90 23.53
CA PRO A 621 45.23 31.75 24.67
C PRO A 621 44.03 32.63 25.05
N ALA A 622 43.67 32.63 26.33
CA ALA A 622 42.57 33.44 26.84
C ALA A 622 42.88 34.94 26.68
N SER A 623 42.18 35.62 25.77
CA SER A 623 42.04 37.07 25.77
C SER A 623 40.57 37.44 25.82
N GLY A 624 40.14 37.97 26.97
CA GLY A 624 38.78 38.45 27.15
C GLY A 624 38.66 39.91 26.71
N ARG A 625 37.61 40.21 25.93
CA ARG A 625 36.92 41.50 25.96
C ARG A 625 35.53 41.35 25.35
N GLU A 626 34.53 41.79 26.09
CA GLU A 626 33.12 41.76 25.70
C GLU A 626 32.83 42.84 24.65
N SER A 627 31.91 42.58 23.71
CA SER A 627 30.53 43.12 23.83
C SER A 627 29.71 43.07 22.51
N SER A 628 28.50 42.51 22.65
CA SER A 628 27.23 42.98 22.07
C SER A 628 26.85 42.76 20.58
N GLN A 629 25.57 42.39 20.43
CA GLN A 629 24.68 42.40 19.24
C GLN A 629 24.94 41.33 18.15
N SER A 630 24.23 40.19 18.05
CA SER A 630 22.78 39.86 18.06
C SER A 630 22.07 39.91 16.70
N VAL A 631 21.72 38.73 16.16
CA VAL A 631 20.46 38.49 15.42
C VAL A 631 19.92 37.12 15.86
N HIS A 632 18.59 37.02 15.95
CA HIS A 632 17.84 35.91 16.55
C HIS A 632 17.86 34.62 15.72
N ASP A 633 17.56 33.51 16.41
CA ASP A 633 16.49 32.62 15.93
C ASP A 633 15.63 32.19 17.14
N GLU A 634 14.31 32.34 17.04
CA GLU A 634 13.36 32.04 18.13
C GLU A 634 12.52 30.79 17.82
N LEU A 635 12.49 29.85 18.76
CA LEU A 635 11.39 28.88 18.89
C LEU A 635 11.07 28.68 20.38
N SER A 636 10.07 29.44 20.85
CA SER A 636 9.52 29.36 22.21
C SER A 636 8.19 28.59 22.15
N LYS A 637 8.05 27.47 22.89
CA LYS A 637 7.61 27.29 24.29
C LYS A 637 6.10 27.09 24.46
N GLY A 638 5.78 26.12 25.34
CA GLY A 638 4.55 26.05 26.12
C GLY A 638 4.00 24.62 26.26
N SER A 639 3.62 24.09 27.42
CA SER A 639 3.86 24.42 28.85
C SER A 639 3.17 23.33 29.70
N LEU A 640 3.30 23.37 31.05
CA LEU A 640 2.59 22.52 32.05
C LEU A 640 3.19 21.09 32.20
N GLN A 641 3.25 20.43 33.38
CA GLN A 641 2.96 20.83 34.77
C GLN A 641 3.54 19.79 35.79
N ILE A 642 3.72 20.22 37.06
CA ILE A 642 3.49 19.46 38.32
C ILE A 642 4.47 18.34 38.78
N THR A 643 5.24 18.71 39.83
CA THR A 643 5.68 17.98 41.06
C THR A 643 6.41 16.62 41.04
N CYS A 644 7.53 16.57 41.77
CA CYS A 644 8.09 15.38 42.41
C CYS A 644 7.53 15.20 43.84
N PRO A 645 7.53 13.96 44.39
CA PRO A 645 7.67 13.69 45.83
C PRO A 645 9.13 13.36 46.21
N GLN A 646 9.48 13.53 47.49
CA GLN A 646 10.81 13.23 48.08
C GLN A 646 10.80 11.90 48.85
N ALA A 647 11.95 11.22 48.91
CA ALA A 647 12.30 10.18 49.91
C ALA A 647 13.85 10.06 49.93
N THR A 648 14.55 10.64 50.91
CA THR A 648 15.09 10.02 52.16
C THR A 648 16.45 9.30 52.00
N GLN A 649 17.21 9.24 53.10
CA GLN A 649 18.67 9.08 53.14
C GLN A 649 19.17 7.63 53.31
N ASP A 650 20.49 7.48 53.11
CA ASP A 650 21.42 6.46 53.63
C ASP A 650 21.25 4.98 53.24
N GLU A 651 22.28 4.41 52.57
CA GLU A 651 23.31 3.59 53.23
C GLU A 651 24.45 3.15 52.26
N PHE A 652 25.61 2.82 52.84
CA PHE A 652 26.86 2.45 52.14
C PHE A 652 27.12 0.94 52.33
N ILE A 653 27.01 0.09 51.29
CA ILE A 653 27.65 -1.24 51.27
C ILE A 653 28.18 -1.57 49.85
N GLN A 654 29.37 -2.17 49.78
CA GLN A 654 30.01 -2.67 48.55
C GLN A 654 29.26 -3.89 47.98
N ASN A 655 29.20 -4.03 46.65
CA ASN A 655 29.59 -5.29 45.98
C ASN A 655 29.71 -5.15 44.45
N SER A 656 30.81 -5.67 43.91
CA SER A 656 31.10 -5.82 42.49
C SER A 656 30.62 -7.18 41.97
N CYS A 657 30.04 -7.23 40.76
CA CYS A 657 29.82 -8.47 40.01
C CYS A 657 29.80 -8.23 38.49
N PRO A 658 29.95 -9.28 37.65
CA PRO A 658 30.97 -9.26 36.58
C PRO A 658 30.41 -9.14 35.14
N PRO A 659 31.28 -8.92 34.14
CA PRO A 659 30.89 -8.98 32.73
C PRO A 659 30.54 -10.41 32.27
N ILE A 660 29.54 -10.51 31.39
CA ILE A 660 29.02 -11.77 30.84
C ILE A 660 29.90 -12.21 29.65
N PRO A 661 30.33 -13.50 29.57
CA PRO A 661 31.16 -13.99 28.47
C PRO A 661 30.35 -14.31 27.20
N MET A 662 30.98 -14.16 26.03
CA MET A 662 30.50 -14.75 24.78
C MET A 662 31.07 -16.17 24.62
N ASN A 663 30.20 -17.15 24.39
CA ASN A 663 30.62 -18.53 24.06
C ASN A 663 30.62 -18.74 22.54
N TYR A 664 31.59 -19.53 22.07
CA TYR A 664 31.67 -20.10 20.73
C TYR A 664 31.43 -21.62 20.81
N ASP A 665 30.89 -22.16 19.70
CA ASP A 665 30.80 -23.58 19.32
C ASP A 665 29.95 -24.49 20.26
N ASP A 666 29.15 -25.44 19.78
CA ASP A 666 29.55 -26.53 18.89
C ASP A 666 28.38 -27.20 18.13
N SER A 667 28.69 -28.07 17.15
CA SER A 667 27.70 -28.81 16.33
C SER A 667 27.33 -30.19 16.91
N PRO A 668 26.05 -30.63 16.90
CA PRO A 668 25.68 -31.96 17.37
C PRO A 668 25.76 -33.04 16.27
N VAL A 669 26.66 -34.00 16.46
CA VAL A 669 26.62 -35.33 15.84
C VAL A 669 25.58 -36.19 16.56
N PHE A 670 24.76 -36.96 15.82
CA PHE A 670 23.85 -37.95 16.39
C PHE A 670 24.38 -39.38 16.23
N SER A 671 24.22 -40.22 17.26
CA SER A 671 24.58 -41.63 17.27
C SER A 671 23.50 -42.49 17.96
N ASP A 672 23.36 -43.74 17.50
CA ASP A 672 22.22 -44.65 17.72
C ASP A 672 22.00 -45.24 19.12
N LYS A 673 20.80 -45.88 19.22
CA LYS A 673 20.31 -46.98 20.09
C LYS A 673 19.24 -46.58 21.12
N GLU A 674 18.15 -47.31 21.35
CA GLU A 674 17.44 -48.46 20.71
C GLU A 674 16.00 -48.47 21.32
N GLY A 675 14.90 -48.95 20.72
CA GLY A 675 14.64 -49.63 19.44
C GLY A 675 13.17 -50.17 19.39
N HIS A 676 12.99 -51.41 18.92
CA HIS A 676 11.78 -52.28 18.96
C HIS A 676 10.60 -52.15 17.95
N LYS A 677 10.59 -53.18 17.08
CA LYS A 677 9.47 -53.94 16.46
C LYS A 677 8.90 -53.50 15.09
N VAL A 678 9.11 -54.42 14.15
CA VAL A 678 8.69 -54.48 12.73
C VAL A 678 7.26 -55.08 12.65
N PRO A 679 6.54 -55.03 11.49
CA PRO A 679 6.75 -56.08 10.48
C PRO A 679 6.70 -55.65 8.99
N THR A 680 7.61 -56.22 8.19
CA THR A 680 7.47 -56.69 6.78
C THR A 680 6.72 -55.83 5.73
N GLY A 681 7.23 -55.55 4.53
CA GLY A 681 8.50 -55.93 3.87
C GLY A 681 8.30 -56.24 2.38
N LYS A 682 9.32 -56.03 1.53
CA LYS A 682 9.63 -56.78 0.28
C LYS A 682 10.91 -56.24 -0.38
N VAL A 683 11.72 -57.15 -0.90
CA VAL A 683 13.03 -56.92 -1.56
C VAL A 683 12.88 -57.07 -3.07
N TYR A 684 13.63 -56.28 -3.86
CA TYR A 684 14.26 -56.59 -5.17
C TYR A 684 14.99 -55.31 -5.66
N VAL A 685 16.30 -55.14 -5.43
CA VAL A 685 17.45 -55.57 -6.27
C VAL A 685 17.56 -54.82 -7.61
N GLU A 686 18.69 -54.13 -7.79
CA GLU A 686 19.08 -53.30 -8.94
C GLU A 686 19.33 -54.09 -10.24
N LYS A 687 19.22 -53.41 -11.39
CA LYS A 687 20.13 -53.61 -12.53
C LYS A 687 20.43 -52.30 -13.27
N ASN A 688 21.70 -52.14 -13.65
CA ASN A 688 22.25 -51.08 -14.49
C ASN A 688 21.56 -50.94 -15.86
N ASN A 689 21.56 -49.72 -16.40
CA ASN A 689 22.14 -49.43 -17.73
C ASN A 689 22.36 -47.91 -17.90
N GLY A 690 23.44 -47.53 -18.59
CA GLY A 690 23.83 -46.12 -18.75
C GLY A 690 23.75 -45.61 -20.19
N SER A 691 24.60 -44.62 -20.50
CA SER A 691 24.88 -43.98 -21.80
C SER A 691 24.20 -42.62 -22.04
N LEU A 692 25.02 -41.56 -22.01
CA LEU A 692 24.74 -40.23 -22.56
C LEU A 692 25.88 -39.88 -23.55
N PRO A 693 25.59 -39.37 -24.76
CA PRO A 693 26.62 -38.95 -25.70
C PRO A 693 27.00 -37.46 -25.57
N ASN A 694 28.26 -37.17 -25.88
CA ASN A 694 28.85 -35.82 -25.97
C ASN A 694 28.23 -34.95 -27.07
N VAL A 695 28.24 -33.63 -26.87
CA VAL A 695 28.51 -32.65 -27.94
C VAL A 695 29.54 -31.64 -27.44
N ARG A 696 30.50 -31.24 -28.30
CA ARG A 696 31.62 -30.35 -27.98
C ARG A 696 31.31 -28.86 -28.19
N ARG A 697 32.20 -28.03 -27.64
CA ARG A 697 32.24 -26.56 -27.58
C ARG A 697 32.92 -25.94 -28.83
N VAL A 698 33.20 -24.62 -28.78
CA VAL A 698 34.05 -23.80 -29.68
C VAL A 698 33.31 -23.26 -30.92
N GLU A 699 33.42 -22.01 -31.40
CA GLU A 699 33.65 -20.61 -30.90
C GLU A 699 33.60 -19.70 -32.17
N ASP A 700 33.37 -18.38 -32.22
CA ASP A 700 32.98 -17.28 -31.30
C ASP A 700 32.48 -16.07 -32.18
N GLY A 701 32.03 -14.94 -31.59
CA GLY A 701 32.15 -13.63 -32.27
C GLY A 701 31.03 -12.58 -32.09
N GLN A 702 31.38 -11.48 -31.42
CA GLN A 702 31.02 -10.08 -31.71
C GLN A 702 29.61 -9.46 -31.48
N VAL A 703 29.60 -8.54 -30.50
CA VAL A 703 29.28 -7.09 -30.63
C VAL A 703 27.84 -6.55 -30.53
N ASN A 704 27.71 -5.59 -29.59
CA ASN A 704 26.76 -4.47 -29.45
C ASN A 704 25.35 -4.65 -28.85
N LYS A 705 25.17 -3.93 -27.72
CA LYS A 705 24.10 -2.98 -27.38
C LYS A 705 22.75 -3.13 -28.11
N VAL A 706 21.66 -3.22 -27.34
CA VAL A 706 20.57 -2.19 -27.31
C VAL A 706 19.54 -2.45 -26.20
N SER A 707 19.14 -1.36 -25.55
CA SER A 707 17.92 -1.06 -24.78
C SER A 707 17.31 -1.99 -23.71
N ARG A 708 17.09 -1.36 -22.54
CA ARG A 708 15.93 -1.61 -21.66
C ARG A 708 14.63 -1.40 -22.46
N GLU A 709 13.82 -2.44 -22.61
CA GLU A 709 12.35 -2.40 -22.80
C GLU A 709 11.82 -3.82 -23.02
N LYS A 710 11.44 -4.50 -21.93
CA LYS A 710 10.58 -5.72 -21.88
C LYS A 710 10.51 -6.26 -20.45
N GLN A 711 9.58 -5.74 -19.65
CA GLN A 711 9.21 -6.37 -18.39
C GLN A 711 7.70 -6.29 -18.05
N GLU A 712 6.86 -5.83 -18.98
CA GLU A 712 5.40 -5.82 -18.84
C GLU A 712 4.70 -6.96 -19.63
N SER A 713 5.42 -7.69 -20.50
CA SER A 713 4.80 -8.70 -21.38
C SER A 713 4.74 -10.13 -20.82
N GLN A 714 4.90 -10.32 -19.50
CA GLN A 714 4.90 -11.65 -18.86
C GLN A 714 3.72 -11.93 -17.92
N SER A 715 2.92 -10.92 -17.55
CA SER A 715 1.70 -11.12 -16.75
C SER A 715 0.52 -11.68 -17.56
N ASP A 716 0.41 -11.32 -18.84
CA ASP A 716 -0.78 -11.65 -19.65
C ASP A 716 -0.82 -13.11 -20.11
N HIS A 717 0.32 -13.78 -20.25
CA HIS A 717 0.34 -15.17 -20.72
C HIS A 717 -0.29 -16.16 -19.72
N ILE A 718 -0.18 -15.90 -18.42
CA ILE A 718 -0.71 -16.80 -17.37
C ILE A 718 -2.24 -16.72 -17.29
N ARG A 719 -2.86 -15.58 -17.63
CA ARG A 719 -4.33 -15.45 -17.68
C ARG A 719 -4.99 -16.24 -18.83
N SER A 720 -4.25 -16.58 -19.89
CA SER A 720 -4.85 -17.20 -21.09
C SER A 720 -5.11 -18.72 -20.99
N HIS A 721 -4.41 -19.45 -20.12
CA HIS A 721 -4.50 -20.92 -20.07
C HIS A 721 -5.57 -21.49 -19.11
N PHE A 722 -6.27 -20.64 -18.36
CA PHE A 722 -7.35 -21.07 -17.44
C PHE A 722 -8.77 -21.01 -18.05
N CYS A 723 -8.93 -20.57 -19.30
CA CYS A 723 -10.24 -20.36 -19.95
C CYS A 723 -10.60 -21.35 -21.08
N VAL A 724 -9.87 -22.47 -21.21
CA VAL A 724 -10.05 -23.42 -22.35
C VAL A 724 -10.49 -24.82 -21.90
N ILE A 725 -10.51 -25.11 -20.60
CA ILE A 725 -10.94 -26.41 -20.05
C ILE A 725 -11.80 -26.19 -18.80
N LEU A 726 -13.03 -25.75 -19.00
CA LEU A 726 -14.23 -25.89 -18.15
C LEU A 726 -15.45 -25.37 -18.94
#